data_AF-A0A1F5LSF5-F1
#
_entry.id   AF-A0A1F5LSF5-F1
#
_cell.length_a   1.000
_cell.length_b   1.000
_cell.length_c   1.000
_cell.angle_alpha   90.00
_cell.angle_beta   90.00
_cell.angle_gamma   90.00
#
_symmetry.space_group_name_H-M   'P 1'
#
loop_
_entity.id
_entity.type
_entity.pdbx_description
1 polymer ?
#
loop_
_entity_poly.entity_id
_entity_poly.type
_entity_poly.pdbx_seq_one_letter_code
_entity_poly.pdbx_strand_id
1 'polypeptide(L)'
;MSSPNNRQASQLIAGFGSPTPFNARMSMRQSIRFQESQAQLNQSTHDTEKDELRVQLSTLRYELENFKQERELEGLRHEKEIRDLQVKADADFRKAQAAESSSNRATHKSDALAKELKETQDRSLDAKAGFERKIRSLQDENQKLQEEFGDTQSLLSDQERQFKYQINELETVRASLQRTIEELQNDLENARSIQQSTQEKLTQREADIADLEAANIRLKSEGSDADALTVLKRELSQQVSHIRELELTNRDQSSELRKLREISKSVGVIEEQKRSLEIKLQLMDGVEAELNTAQIQKQILEDERQTWASLLQEGDQPAELDSPEAIVRALTRGRIENASLTDRVEVVEAKLLKKDETIRSLEKEKSDLQQELEKARIAAATAIAGPGAAEARVRSRLERQRVLAVKEVEYLRAQLKTFDTDEETMNGDQPQFDQKKSEHIAQLEKLLDEYRVEIQQTHEELSKREAPKEDDSQARGVKRPLSPADSEAESERIAVLTRKNRKLQEHIAKSEQASTLARRELDAAKSQIKHLKSKSRTRVLELRDNPTSQVEQIKMTTLTTLQTENRDLLAQLRGERTGAKVVPVSAVESIKLEMQDMERTVADKEKRMRRLKEIWTAKSSEFREAVASLLGFKLDFLPNGRVRVTSMFHLSSAYRHGDSDAASDSGPGSMGNGEENSIVFDGENGTMKISGGPNSLFAMEIKPLIKFWVEERKDIPCFLAAMTLDFYDKTTRAARM
;
A
#
# COMPACT_ATOMS: atom_id res chain seq x y z
N MET A 1 34.46 14.82 37.56
CA MET A 1 35.00 14.79 38.93
C MET A 1 34.87 13.38 39.48
N SER A 2 36.03 12.78 39.71
CA SER A 2 36.40 11.65 40.57
C SER A 2 35.33 10.65 41.06
N SER A 3 35.42 9.42 40.55
CA SER A 3 35.02 8.17 41.22
C SER A 3 35.87 7.91 42.47
N PRO A 4 35.42 7.03 43.39
CA PRO A 4 35.92 5.66 43.27
C PRO A 4 34.96 4.52 43.71
N ASN A 5 35.32 3.33 43.21
CA ASN A 5 35.18 1.99 43.78
C ASN A 5 33.83 1.26 43.74
N ASN A 6 33.72 0.46 42.67
CA ASN A 6 32.95 -0.76 42.60
C ASN A 6 33.85 -1.97 42.95
N ARG A 7 33.49 -2.76 43.95
CA ARG A 7 33.78 -4.21 44.05
C ARG A 7 32.68 -4.90 44.84
N GLN A 8 31.88 -5.69 44.14
CA GLN A 8 30.98 -6.67 44.74
C GLN A 8 31.68 -8.01 44.99
N ALA A 9 31.16 -8.68 46.00
CA ALA A 9 31.50 -9.99 46.53
C ALA A 9 31.26 -11.14 45.56
N SER A 10 31.91 -12.28 45.82
CA SER A 10 31.20 -13.54 46.12
C SER A 10 32.15 -14.66 46.56
N GLN A 11 31.54 -15.58 47.33
CA GLN A 11 31.95 -16.95 47.63
C GLN A 11 32.86 -17.16 48.85
N LEU A 12 32.25 -17.66 49.93
CA LEU A 12 32.84 -18.68 50.80
C LEU A 12 31.70 -19.51 51.44
N ILE A 13 31.50 -20.71 50.90
CA ILE A 13 30.82 -21.84 51.52
C ILE A 13 31.92 -22.81 51.93
N ALA A 14 32.04 -23.12 53.22
CA ALA A 14 32.60 -24.37 53.72
C ALA A 14 32.26 -24.48 55.22
N GLY A 15 31.64 -25.60 55.59
CA GLY A 15 31.28 -25.92 56.97
C GLY A 15 32.33 -26.74 57.72
N PHE A 16 31.91 -27.10 58.93
CA PHE A 16 32.40 -28.16 59.82
C PHE A 16 33.77 -27.97 60.53
N GLY A 17 33.72 -28.08 61.87
CA GLY A 17 34.89 -28.36 62.71
C GLY A 17 34.71 -28.03 64.20
N SER A 18 34.28 -29.03 64.98
CA SER A 18 34.38 -29.30 66.44
C SER A 18 34.72 -28.20 67.46
N PRO A 19 34.13 -28.27 68.67
CA PRO A 19 34.82 -27.92 69.91
C PRO A 19 35.31 -29.17 70.67
N THR A 20 36.55 -29.08 71.10
CA THR A 20 37.29 -29.98 71.98
C THR A 20 36.72 -30.01 73.41
N PRO A 21 36.83 -31.12 74.16
CA PRO A 21 36.50 -31.13 75.58
C PRO A 21 37.71 -30.78 76.46
N PHE A 22 37.38 -30.06 77.53
CA PHE A 22 38.25 -29.65 78.63
C PHE A 22 38.80 -30.83 79.44
N ASN A 23 40.05 -30.70 79.85
CA ASN A 23 40.77 -31.56 80.78
C ASN A 23 40.60 -31.00 82.22
N ALA A 24 40.18 -31.82 83.19
CA ALA A 24 40.30 -31.51 84.62
C ALA A 24 40.28 -32.77 85.52
N ARG A 25 41.50 -33.22 85.87
CA ARG A 25 42.04 -33.67 87.18
C ARG A 25 41.23 -34.52 88.19
N MET A 26 41.91 -35.61 88.62
CA MET A 26 42.16 -36.09 90.01
C MET A 26 40.99 -36.71 90.79
N SER A 27 41.13 -37.63 91.77
CA SER A 27 42.19 -38.42 92.41
C SER A 27 41.51 -39.38 93.42
N MET A 28 42.22 -40.42 93.87
CA MET A 28 42.00 -41.27 95.05
C MET A 28 40.97 -42.42 95.02
N ARG A 29 41.52 -43.65 95.03
CA ARG A 29 40.98 -44.79 95.81
C ARG A 29 42.12 -45.38 96.64
N GLN A 30 42.01 -45.24 97.97
CA GLN A 30 42.82 -45.99 98.94
C GLN A 30 42.08 -47.26 99.34
N SER A 31 42.84 -48.34 99.42
CA SER A 31 42.51 -49.67 99.93
C SER A 31 42.63 -49.70 101.45
N ILE A 32 41.67 -50.32 102.14
CA ILE A 32 41.78 -50.62 103.58
C ILE A 32 41.60 -52.14 103.80
N ARG A 33 42.55 -52.67 104.59
CA ARG A 33 42.77 -54.05 104.98
C ARG A 33 41.68 -54.60 105.90
N PHE A 34 41.38 -55.88 105.68
CA PHE A 34 40.75 -56.83 106.60
C PHE A 34 41.63 -57.07 107.85
N GLN A 35 41.03 -57.15 109.04
CA GLN A 35 41.63 -57.66 110.27
C GLN A 35 40.98 -59.01 110.62
N GLU A 36 41.83 -60.01 110.84
CA GLU A 36 41.47 -61.31 111.43
C GLU A 36 41.25 -61.16 112.95
N SER A 37 40.31 -61.93 113.49
CA SER A 37 40.24 -62.22 114.93
C SER A 37 39.76 -63.66 115.10
N GLN A 38 40.62 -64.48 115.70
CA GLN A 38 40.46 -65.92 115.92
C GLN A 38 39.43 -66.24 117.01
N ALA A 39 38.87 -67.43 116.88
CA ALA A 39 37.90 -68.10 117.74
C ALA A 39 38.38 -68.39 119.19
N GLN A 40 37.44 -68.53 120.13
CA GLN A 40 37.14 -69.82 120.81
C GLN A 40 36.06 -69.70 121.91
N LEU A 41 35.03 -70.56 121.78
CA LEU A 41 34.27 -71.35 122.78
C LEU A 41 34.10 -70.86 124.25
N ASN A 42 32.86 -70.62 124.70
CA ASN A 42 32.07 -71.57 125.53
C ASN A 42 30.77 -70.95 126.10
N GLN A 43 29.65 -71.65 125.88
CA GLN A 43 28.45 -71.81 126.73
C GLN A 43 27.66 -70.56 127.22
N SER A 44 26.49 -70.31 126.62
CA SER A 44 25.15 -70.51 127.24
C SER A 44 24.07 -69.76 126.44
N THR A 45 22.97 -70.44 126.13
CA THR A 45 22.02 -70.17 125.03
C THR A 45 21.04 -69.01 125.29
N HIS A 46 21.46 -67.93 125.94
CA HIS A 46 20.57 -66.79 126.24
C HIS A 46 21.10 -65.40 125.82
N ASP A 47 22.36 -65.27 125.40
CA ASP A 47 22.96 -64.01 124.94
C ASP A 47 22.92 -63.80 123.41
N THR A 48 22.67 -64.85 122.62
CA THR A 48 22.64 -64.78 121.14
C THR A 48 21.54 -63.87 120.59
N GLU A 49 20.35 -63.89 121.19
CA GLU A 49 19.20 -63.10 120.71
C GLU A 49 19.40 -61.59 120.90
N LYS A 50 20.11 -61.16 121.96
CA LYS A 50 20.37 -59.74 122.22
C LYS A 50 21.43 -59.17 121.28
N ASP A 51 22.42 -59.97 120.92
CA ASP A 51 23.45 -59.55 119.98
C ASP A 51 22.94 -59.57 118.53
N GLU A 52 22.04 -60.48 118.17
CA GLU A 52 21.32 -60.46 116.89
C GLU A 52 20.48 -59.18 116.72
N LEU A 53 19.75 -58.75 117.75
CA LEU A 53 18.98 -57.49 117.71
C LEU A 53 19.88 -56.23 117.63
N ARG A 54 21.07 -56.25 118.25
CA ARG A 54 22.03 -55.16 118.14
C ARG A 54 22.61 -55.05 116.73
N VAL A 55 22.92 -56.20 116.11
CA VAL A 55 23.36 -56.25 114.72
C VAL A 55 22.25 -55.71 113.81
N GLN A 56 21.00 -56.16 113.97
CA GLN A 56 19.86 -55.64 113.20
C GLN A 56 19.62 -54.13 113.39
N LEU A 57 19.77 -53.61 114.61
CA LEU A 57 19.70 -52.17 114.86
C LEU A 57 20.86 -51.41 114.20
N SER A 58 22.06 -51.99 114.16
CA SER A 58 23.22 -51.38 113.51
C SER A 58 23.10 -51.38 111.97
N THR A 59 22.55 -52.45 111.39
CA THR A 59 22.28 -52.53 109.94
C THR A 59 21.16 -51.58 109.54
N LEU A 60 20.06 -51.54 110.29
CA LEU A 60 18.97 -50.59 110.04
C LEU A 60 19.44 -49.14 110.20
N ARG A 61 20.33 -48.84 111.17
CA ARG A 61 20.94 -47.51 111.30
C ARG A 61 21.81 -47.17 110.09
N TYR A 62 22.60 -48.12 109.60
CA TYR A 62 23.41 -47.93 108.41
C TYR A 62 22.55 -47.73 107.15
N GLU A 63 21.49 -48.52 106.97
CA GLU A 63 20.54 -48.36 105.88
C GLU A 63 19.84 -47.00 105.95
N LEU A 64 19.39 -46.57 107.12
CA LEU A 64 18.76 -45.27 107.32
C LEU A 64 19.75 -44.13 107.03
N GLU A 65 21.01 -44.26 107.45
CA GLU A 65 22.06 -43.29 107.14
C GLU A 65 22.41 -43.27 105.64
N ASN A 66 22.42 -44.43 104.98
CA ASN A 66 22.61 -44.54 103.54
C ASN A 66 21.45 -43.89 102.77
N PHE A 67 20.19 -44.14 103.17
CA PHE A 67 19.03 -43.47 102.58
C PHE A 67 19.04 -41.95 102.79
N LYS A 68 19.53 -41.46 103.94
CA LYS A 68 19.73 -40.03 104.16
C LYS A 68 20.78 -39.46 103.20
N GLN A 69 21.93 -40.13 103.07
CA GLN A 69 22.99 -39.71 102.15
C GLN A 69 22.52 -39.73 100.69
N GLU A 70 21.76 -40.76 100.28
CA GLU A 70 21.15 -40.83 98.96
C GLU A 70 20.17 -39.68 98.72
N ARG A 71 19.30 -39.38 99.69
CA ARG A 71 18.38 -38.23 99.62
C ARG A 71 19.11 -36.89 99.57
N GLU A 72 20.21 -36.73 100.29
CA GLU A 72 21.06 -35.53 100.24
C GLU A 72 21.76 -35.39 98.88
N LEU A 73 22.28 -36.49 98.32
CA LEU A 73 22.86 -36.51 96.98
C LEU A 73 21.82 -36.22 95.89
N GLU A 74 20.61 -36.75 96.02
CA GLU A 74 19.48 -36.42 95.13
C GLU A 74 19.09 -34.94 95.26
N GLY A 75 19.04 -34.41 96.48
CA GLY A 75 18.82 -32.98 96.73
C GLY A 75 19.86 -32.10 96.04
N LEU A 76 21.15 -32.45 96.15
CA LEU A 76 22.24 -31.75 95.47
C LEU A 76 22.17 -31.88 93.94
N ARG A 77 21.76 -33.05 93.42
CA ARG A 77 21.55 -33.25 91.97
C ARG A 77 20.41 -32.36 91.46
N HIS A 78 19.28 -32.34 92.13
CA HIS A 78 18.16 -31.47 91.77
C HIS A 78 18.53 -29.98 91.89
N GLU A 79 19.28 -29.58 92.92
CA GLU A 79 19.74 -28.20 93.04
C GLU A 79 20.72 -27.82 91.92
N LYS A 80 21.59 -28.75 91.51
CA LYS A 80 22.45 -28.55 90.34
C LYS A 80 21.64 -28.46 89.04
N GLU A 81 20.66 -29.34 88.85
CA GLU A 81 19.75 -29.29 87.69
C GLU A 81 18.97 -27.97 87.63
N ILE A 82 18.48 -27.48 88.77
CA ILE A 82 17.79 -26.19 88.86
C ILE A 82 18.73 -25.05 88.47
N ARG A 83 19.97 -25.02 88.97
CA ARG A 83 20.96 -24.01 88.58
C ARG A 83 21.30 -24.09 87.09
N ASP A 84 21.51 -25.30 86.56
CA ASP A 84 21.81 -25.50 85.14
C ASP A 84 20.63 -25.05 84.25
N LEU A 85 19.39 -25.29 84.68
CA LEU A 85 18.19 -24.80 84.01
C LEU A 85 18.06 -23.27 84.09
N GLN A 86 18.36 -22.65 85.24
CA GLN A 86 18.38 -21.20 85.40
C GLN A 86 19.42 -20.54 84.49
N VAL A 87 20.65 -21.07 84.44
CA VAL A 87 21.70 -20.55 83.56
C VAL A 87 21.31 -20.69 82.08
N LYS A 88 20.67 -21.80 81.70
CA LYS A 88 20.13 -21.97 80.34
C LYS A 88 19.03 -20.96 80.03
N ALA A 89 18.08 -20.76 80.94
CA ALA A 89 17.01 -19.78 80.78
C ALA A 89 17.53 -18.35 80.64
N ASP A 90 18.51 -17.95 81.46
CA ASP A 90 19.16 -16.64 81.37
C ASP A 90 19.94 -16.45 80.07
N ALA A 91 20.64 -17.50 79.60
CA ALA A 91 21.36 -17.47 78.34
C ALA A 91 20.39 -17.33 77.15
N ASP A 92 19.27 -18.05 77.18
CA ASP A 92 18.26 -17.98 76.12
C ASP A 92 17.49 -16.66 76.16
N PHE A 93 17.22 -16.10 77.35
CA PHE A 93 16.65 -14.75 77.49
C PHE A 93 17.58 -13.68 76.90
N ARG A 94 18.90 -13.74 77.17
CA ARG A 94 19.87 -12.81 76.57
C ARG A 94 19.96 -12.95 75.06
N LYS A 95 19.92 -14.18 74.53
CA LYS A 95 19.88 -14.41 73.08
C LYS A 95 18.60 -13.83 72.46
N ALA A 96 17.45 -14.03 73.10
CA ALA A 96 16.17 -13.48 72.66
C ALA A 96 16.20 -11.95 72.65
N GLN A 97 16.72 -11.32 73.71
CA GLN A 97 16.86 -9.85 73.78
C GLN A 97 17.81 -9.31 72.70
N ALA A 98 18.93 -10.00 72.44
CA ALA A 98 19.84 -9.62 71.36
C ALA A 98 19.16 -9.74 69.99
N ALA A 99 18.44 -10.85 69.74
CA ALA A 99 17.67 -11.05 68.53
C ALA A 99 16.60 -9.96 68.35
N GLU A 100 15.83 -9.64 69.39
CA GLU A 100 14.82 -8.58 69.37
C GLU A 100 15.44 -7.20 69.09
N SER A 101 16.57 -6.85 69.72
CA SER A 101 17.25 -5.58 69.47
C SER A 101 17.77 -5.45 68.02
N SER A 102 18.26 -6.56 67.44
CA SER A 102 18.70 -6.60 66.05
C SER A 102 17.53 -6.55 65.07
N SER A 103 16.42 -7.21 65.39
CA SER A 103 15.15 -7.11 64.67
C SER A 103 14.65 -5.67 64.66
N ASN A 104 14.60 -5.00 65.82
CA ASN A 104 14.17 -3.60 65.93
C ASN A 104 15.08 -2.63 65.15
N ARG A 105 16.39 -2.89 65.12
CA ARG A 105 17.31 -2.10 64.27
C ARG A 105 17.07 -2.36 62.79
N ALA A 106 16.76 -3.59 62.40
CA ALA A 106 16.44 -3.92 61.01
C ALA A 106 15.12 -3.29 60.58
N THR A 107 14.08 -3.33 61.43
CA THR A 107 12.79 -2.68 61.14
C THR A 107 12.91 -1.16 61.05
N HIS A 108 13.65 -0.52 61.96
CA HIS A 108 13.89 0.93 61.85
C HIS A 108 14.65 1.31 60.56
N LYS A 109 15.61 0.48 60.12
CA LYS A 109 16.29 0.71 58.85
C LYS A 109 15.36 0.49 57.66
N SER A 110 14.52 -0.54 57.67
CA SER A 110 13.54 -0.74 56.59
C SER A 110 12.52 0.39 56.56
N ASP A 111 12.07 0.89 57.70
CA ASP A 111 11.13 2.00 57.80
C ASP A 111 11.75 3.31 57.31
N ALA A 112 13.02 3.57 57.62
CA ALA A 112 13.75 4.72 57.11
C ALA A 112 13.90 4.66 55.59
N LEU A 113 14.34 3.53 55.04
CA LEU A 113 14.45 3.32 53.60
C LEU A 113 13.08 3.41 52.90
N ALA A 114 12.01 2.89 53.52
CA ALA A 114 10.66 3.01 52.98
C ALA A 114 10.18 4.47 52.93
N LYS A 115 10.52 5.28 53.94
CA LYS A 115 10.25 6.73 53.93
C LYS A 115 11.03 7.46 52.86
N GLU A 116 12.33 7.19 52.71
CA GLU A 116 13.15 7.82 51.66
C GLU A 116 12.67 7.43 50.25
N LEU A 117 12.27 6.17 50.04
CA LEU A 117 11.68 5.72 48.78
C LEU A 117 10.37 6.46 48.50
N LYS A 118 9.52 6.60 49.52
CA LYS A 118 8.26 7.36 49.38
C LYS A 118 8.52 8.83 49.07
N GLU A 119 9.43 9.50 49.77
CA GLU A 119 9.76 10.90 49.52
C GLU A 119 10.36 11.12 48.13
N THR A 120 11.23 10.23 47.66
CA THR A 120 11.79 10.31 46.30
C THR A 120 10.74 10.06 45.23
N GLN A 121 9.80 9.14 45.48
CA GLN A 121 8.65 8.91 44.62
C GLN A 121 7.73 10.13 44.58
N ASP A 122 7.38 10.72 45.72
CA ASP A 122 6.54 11.92 45.81
C ASP A 122 7.19 13.12 45.10
N ARG A 123 8.50 13.35 45.31
CA ARG A 123 9.25 14.39 44.58
C ARG A 123 9.25 14.16 43.06
N SER A 124 9.35 12.89 42.62
CA SER A 124 9.27 12.56 41.19
C SER A 124 7.88 12.82 40.61
N LEU A 125 6.82 12.49 41.37
CA LEU A 125 5.43 12.75 40.97
C LEU A 125 5.14 14.26 40.90
N ASP A 126 5.62 15.04 41.87
CA ASP A 126 5.47 16.50 41.87
C ASP A 126 6.22 17.14 40.70
N ALA A 127 7.44 16.70 40.41
CA ALA A 127 8.20 17.17 39.25
C ALA A 127 7.50 16.82 37.94
N LYS A 128 7.00 15.59 37.79
CA LYS A 128 6.20 15.17 36.62
C LYS A 128 4.95 16.04 36.46
N ALA A 129 4.20 16.27 37.53
CA ALA A 129 3.03 17.13 37.52
C ALA A 129 3.36 18.59 37.15
N GLY A 130 4.53 19.10 37.60
CA GLY A 130 5.04 20.41 37.22
C GLY A 130 5.38 20.50 35.73
N PHE A 131 6.07 19.50 35.18
CA PHE A 131 6.38 19.43 33.75
C PHE A 131 5.11 19.26 32.90
N GLU A 132 4.15 18.44 33.31
CA GLU A 132 2.86 18.31 32.62
C GLU A 132 2.09 19.63 32.59
N ARG A 133 2.06 20.39 33.70
CA ARG A 133 1.46 21.74 33.71
C ARG A 133 2.18 22.68 32.75
N LYS A 134 3.52 22.65 32.71
CA LYS A 134 4.29 23.49 31.79
C LYS A 134 4.04 23.10 30.33
N ILE A 135 3.98 21.80 30.02
CA ILE A 135 3.64 21.28 28.69
C ILE A 135 2.26 21.78 28.27
N ARG A 136 1.24 21.68 29.15
CA ARG A 136 -0.10 22.19 28.86
C ARG A 136 -0.10 23.70 28.61
N SER A 137 0.57 24.49 29.46
CA SER A 137 0.66 25.94 29.24
C SER A 137 1.35 26.31 27.92
N LEU A 138 2.40 25.58 27.54
CA LEU A 138 3.09 25.81 26.27
C LEU A 138 2.24 25.36 25.07
N GLN A 139 1.44 24.31 25.22
CA GLN A 139 0.47 23.89 24.21
C GLN A 139 -0.62 24.95 24.03
N ASP A 140 -1.17 25.49 25.13
CA ASP A 140 -2.18 26.55 25.08
C ASP A 140 -1.61 27.85 24.47
N GLU A 141 -0.37 28.23 24.81
CA GLU A 141 0.33 29.37 24.19
C GLU A 141 0.56 29.15 22.70
N ASN A 142 0.96 27.94 22.29
CA ASN A 142 1.18 27.61 20.88
C ASN A 142 -0.14 27.61 20.10
N GLN A 143 -1.23 27.11 20.69
CA GLN A 143 -2.55 27.18 20.09
C GLN A 143 -3.00 28.64 19.90
N LYS A 144 -2.82 29.49 20.93
CA LYS A 144 -3.13 30.94 20.82
C LYS A 144 -2.31 31.62 19.72
N LEU A 145 -1.02 31.36 19.63
CA LEU A 145 -0.18 31.91 18.57
C LEU A 145 -0.58 31.41 17.17
N GLN A 146 -1.05 30.17 17.06
CA GLN A 146 -1.59 29.64 15.81
C GLN A 146 -2.92 30.29 15.43
N GLU A 147 -3.80 30.54 16.39
CA GLU A 147 -5.06 31.28 16.19
C GLU A 147 -4.76 32.74 15.75
N GLU A 148 -3.86 33.44 16.45
CA GLU A 148 -3.42 34.80 16.08
C GLU A 148 -2.75 34.84 14.69
N PHE A 149 -1.95 33.83 14.35
CA PHE A 149 -1.38 33.70 13.01
C PHE A 149 -2.46 33.48 11.94
N GLY A 150 -3.45 32.63 12.22
CA GLY A 150 -4.59 32.42 11.33
C GLY A 150 -5.40 33.70 11.11
N ASP A 151 -5.69 34.43 12.18
CA ASP A 151 -6.43 35.69 12.14
C ASP A 151 -5.67 36.76 11.34
N THR A 152 -4.37 36.92 11.59
CA THR A 152 -3.53 37.88 10.83
C THR A 152 -3.39 37.49 9.36
N GLN A 153 -3.29 36.20 9.04
CA GLN A 153 -3.28 35.72 7.66
C GLN A 153 -4.62 35.98 6.96
N SER A 154 -5.75 35.80 7.65
CA SER A 154 -7.07 36.10 7.11
C SER A 154 -7.22 37.60 6.82
N LEU A 155 -6.79 38.47 7.74
CA LEU A 155 -6.79 39.92 7.56
C LEU A 155 -5.90 40.35 6.38
N LEU A 156 -4.72 39.75 6.23
CA LEU A 156 -3.84 40.01 5.10
C LEU A 156 -4.50 39.60 3.78
N SER A 157 -5.13 38.42 3.73
CA SER A 157 -5.85 37.97 2.53
C SER A 157 -7.01 38.89 2.17
N ASP A 158 -7.74 39.39 3.16
CA ASP A 158 -8.83 40.34 2.94
C ASP A 158 -8.31 41.70 2.43
N GLN A 159 -7.19 42.19 2.96
CA GLN A 159 -6.52 43.39 2.45
C GLN A 159 -6.00 43.20 1.02
N GLU A 160 -5.39 42.05 0.71
CA GLU A 160 -4.96 41.73 -0.66
C GLU A 160 -6.13 41.68 -1.63
N ARG A 161 -7.28 41.12 -1.22
CA ARG A 161 -8.50 41.13 -2.03
C ARG A 161 -8.96 42.57 -2.26
N GLN A 162 -9.01 43.41 -1.23
CA GLN A 162 -9.37 44.83 -1.35
C GLN A 162 -8.45 45.58 -2.30
N PHE A 163 -7.13 45.41 -2.20
CA PHE A 163 -6.19 46.02 -3.13
C PHE A 163 -6.34 45.50 -4.56
N LYS A 164 -6.59 44.20 -4.75
CA LYS A 164 -6.90 43.65 -6.08
C LYS A 164 -8.17 44.24 -6.67
N TYR A 165 -9.22 44.42 -5.87
CA TYR A 165 -10.45 45.10 -6.32
C TYR A 165 -10.16 46.54 -6.72
N GLN A 166 -9.42 47.30 -5.91
CA GLN A 166 -9.04 48.69 -6.23
C GLN A 166 -8.17 48.78 -7.49
N ILE A 167 -7.22 47.87 -7.68
CA ILE A 167 -6.39 47.82 -8.89
C ILE A 167 -7.26 47.54 -10.11
N ASN A 168 -8.14 46.55 -10.04
CA ASN A 168 -9.04 46.22 -11.15
C ASN A 168 -9.97 47.39 -11.48
N GLU A 169 -10.54 48.07 -10.48
CA GLU A 169 -11.33 49.28 -10.70
C GLU A 169 -10.52 50.37 -11.41
N LEU A 170 -9.31 50.67 -10.93
CA LEU A 170 -8.43 51.65 -11.58
C LEU A 170 -8.03 51.23 -13.00
N GLU A 171 -7.80 49.94 -13.26
CA GLU A 171 -7.52 49.41 -14.60
C GLU A 171 -8.72 49.55 -15.53
N THR A 172 -9.94 49.27 -15.06
CA THR A 172 -11.16 49.47 -15.86
C THR A 172 -11.38 50.95 -16.20
N VAL A 173 -11.15 51.84 -15.22
CA VAL A 173 -11.22 53.30 -15.45
C VAL A 173 -10.16 53.72 -16.45
N ARG A 174 -8.91 53.29 -16.29
CA ARG A 174 -7.81 53.57 -17.23
C ARG A 174 -8.14 53.07 -18.63
N ALA A 175 -8.64 51.85 -18.79
CA ALA A 175 -9.01 51.29 -20.08
C ALA A 175 -10.17 52.05 -20.72
N SER A 176 -11.16 52.48 -19.94
CA SER A 176 -12.26 53.31 -20.44
C SER A 176 -11.77 54.67 -20.92
N LEU A 177 -10.89 55.33 -20.17
CA LEU A 177 -10.26 56.59 -20.57
C LEU A 177 -9.41 56.43 -21.82
N GLN A 178 -8.63 55.35 -21.93
CA GLN A 178 -7.86 55.04 -23.15
C GLN A 178 -8.76 54.89 -24.37
N ARG A 179 -9.88 54.15 -24.26
CA ARG A 179 -10.86 54.05 -25.35
C ARG A 179 -11.45 55.40 -25.74
N THR A 180 -11.81 56.24 -24.77
CA THR A 180 -12.33 57.59 -25.09
C THR A 180 -11.30 58.46 -25.78
N ILE A 181 -10.01 58.33 -25.45
CA ILE A 181 -8.94 59.05 -26.13
C ILE A 181 -8.78 58.53 -27.57
N GLU A 182 -8.82 57.21 -27.79
CA GLU A 182 -8.75 56.61 -29.13
C GLU A 182 -9.97 57.01 -29.99
N GLU A 183 -11.18 57.01 -29.42
CA GLU A 183 -12.40 57.47 -30.08
C GLU A 183 -12.28 58.95 -30.48
N LEU A 184 -11.83 59.82 -29.56
CA LEU A 184 -11.62 61.24 -29.86
C LEU A 184 -10.52 61.45 -30.91
N GLN A 185 -9.46 60.64 -30.91
CA GLN A 185 -8.42 60.68 -31.93
C GLN A 185 -8.97 60.30 -33.31
N ASN A 186 -9.74 59.21 -33.39
CA ASN A 186 -10.41 58.78 -34.61
C ASN A 186 -11.42 59.81 -35.13
N ASP A 187 -12.23 60.40 -34.25
CA ASP A 187 -13.17 61.46 -34.62
C ASP A 187 -12.45 62.70 -35.14
N LEU A 188 -11.30 63.05 -34.57
CA LEU A 188 -10.48 64.16 -35.02
C LEU A 188 -9.85 63.86 -36.39
N GLU A 189 -9.35 62.66 -36.62
CA GLU A 189 -8.85 62.22 -37.94
C GLU A 189 -9.97 62.18 -38.99
N ASN A 190 -11.14 61.65 -38.64
CA ASN A 190 -12.31 61.65 -39.50
C ASN A 190 -12.74 63.08 -39.85
N ALA A 191 -12.84 63.98 -38.87
CA ALA A 191 -13.15 65.38 -39.10
C ALA A 191 -12.10 66.06 -40.00
N ARG A 192 -10.81 65.78 -39.81
CA ARG A 192 -9.73 66.27 -40.70
C ARG A 192 -9.88 65.74 -42.13
N SER A 193 -10.19 64.46 -42.30
CA SER A 193 -10.36 63.85 -43.63
C SER A 193 -11.61 64.39 -44.34
N ILE A 194 -12.71 64.58 -43.61
CA ILE A 194 -13.93 65.20 -44.13
C ILE A 194 -13.60 66.63 -44.54
N GLN A 195 -12.93 67.39 -43.68
CA GLN A 195 -12.55 68.77 -43.97
C GLN A 195 -11.66 68.87 -45.22
N GLN A 196 -10.66 67.99 -45.37
CA GLN A 196 -9.85 67.89 -46.59
C GLN A 196 -10.70 67.57 -47.81
N SER A 197 -11.56 66.55 -47.74
CA SER A 197 -12.45 66.18 -48.86
C SER A 197 -13.44 67.28 -49.22
N THR A 198 -13.94 68.04 -48.23
CA THR A 198 -14.82 69.19 -48.48
C THR A 198 -14.05 70.33 -49.10
N GLN A 199 -12.80 70.55 -48.71
CA GLN A 199 -11.94 71.56 -49.32
C GLN A 199 -11.64 71.19 -50.77
N GLU A 200 -11.32 69.94 -51.06
CA GLU A 200 -11.11 69.44 -52.43
C GLU A 200 -12.37 69.52 -53.28
N LYS A 201 -13.53 69.15 -52.72
CA LYS A 201 -14.82 69.32 -53.41
C LYS A 201 -15.12 70.78 -53.64
N LEU A 202 -14.81 71.67 -52.69
CA LEU A 202 -15.05 73.10 -52.83
C LEU A 202 -14.16 73.69 -53.92
N THR A 203 -12.88 73.33 -53.98
CA THR A 203 -12.00 73.77 -55.08
C THR A 203 -12.41 73.20 -56.42
N GLN A 204 -12.86 71.94 -56.48
CA GLN A 204 -13.45 71.35 -57.70
C GLN A 204 -14.73 72.08 -58.11
N ARG A 205 -15.63 72.39 -57.17
CA ARG A 205 -16.87 73.12 -57.46
C ARG A 205 -16.61 74.55 -57.87
N GLU A 206 -15.60 75.23 -57.31
CA GLU A 206 -15.17 76.55 -57.76
C GLU A 206 -14.64 76.49 -59.20
N ALA A 207 -13.88 75.45 -59.56
CA ALA A 207 -13.45 75.22 -60.94
C ALA A 207 -14.62 74.90 -61.88
N ASP A 208 -15.52 74.00 -61.47
CA ASP A 208 -16.74 73.66 -62.21
C ASP A 208 -17.65 74.86 -62.37
N ILE A 209 -17.78 75.73 -61.35
CA ILE A 209 -18.55 76.98 -61.43
C ILE A 209 -17.87 77.92 -62.42
N ALA A 210 -16.54 78.05 -62.45
CA ALA A 210 -15.87 78.85 -63.47
C ALA A 210 -16.12 78.30 -64.89
N ASP A 211 -16.06 76.98 -65.05
CA ASP A 211 -16.32 76.29 -66.32
C ASP A 211 -17.81 76.38 -66.72
N LEU A 212 -18.72 76.23 -65.76
CA LEU A 212 -20.16 76.38 -65.96
C LEU A 212 -20.57 77.83 -66.12
N GLU A 213 -19.90 78.81 -65.53
CA GLU A 213 -20.14 80.23 -65.83
C GLU A 213 -19.70 80.50 -67.28
N ALA A 214 -18.58 79.95 -67.73
CA ALA A 214 -18.18 79.99 -69.14
C ALA A 214 -19.17 79.24 -70.06
N ALA A 215 -19.69 78.10 -69.62
CA ALA A 215 -20.65 77.31 -70.38
C ALA A 215 -22.10 77.83 -70.28
N ASN A 216 -22.50 78.51 -69.22
CA ASN A 216 -23.80 79.16 -69.02
C ASN A 216 -23.82 80.50 -69.76
N ILE A 217 -22.66 81.15 -69.95
CA ILE A 217 -22.50 82.17 -70.99
C ILE A 217 -22.74 81.57 -72.39
N ARG A 218 -22.31 80.31 -72.66
CA ARG A 218 -22.59 79.58 -73.92
C ARG A 218 -24.00 78.96 -74.03
N LEU A 219 -24.64 78.58 -72.93
CA LEU A 219 -25.96 77.93 -72.89
C LEU A 219 -27.08 78.96 -72.67
N LYS A 220 -26.81 80.13 -72.07
CA LYS A 220 -27.68 81.31 -72.26
C LYS A 220 -27.74 81.74 -73.72
N SER A 221 -26.75 81.38 -74.54
CA SER A 221 -26.86 81.44 -76.00
C SER A 221 -27.51 80.21 -76.66
N GLU A 222 -27.74 79.12 -75.93
CA GLU A 222 -28.26 77.84 -76.45
C GLU A 222 -29.25 77.18 -75.46
N GLY A 223 -30.48 77.71 -75.39
CA GLY A 223 -31.70 76.89 -75.22
C GLY A 223 -32.02 76.24 -73.86
N SER A 224 -33.31 76.36 -73.48
CA SER A 224 -33.98 75.61 -72.42
C SER A 224 -34.86 74.54 -73.07
N ASP A 225 -34.51 73.25 -72.95
CA ASP A 225 -35.32 72.14 -73.49
C ASP A 225 -35.91 71.24 -72.39
N ALA A 226 -37.22 71.00 -72.53
CA ALA A 226 -38.06 70.29 -71.57
C ALA A 226 -37.93 68.76 -71.63
N ASP A 227 -37.28 68.20 -72.65
CA ASP A 227 -37.13 66.74 -72.81
C ASP A 227 -36.13 66.13 -71.83
N ALA A 228 -35.11 66.89 -71.40
CA ALA A 228 -34.16 66.48 -70.35
C ALA A 228 -34.85 66.20 -69.01
N LEU A 229 -35.94 66.92 -68.70
CA LEU A 229 -36.72 66.73 -67.47
C LEU A 229 -37.48 65.40 -67.45
N THR A 230 -37.83 64.85 -68.62
CA THR A 230 -38.54 63.56 -68.70
C THR A 230 -37.60 62.37 -68.50
N VAL A 231 -36.38 62.46 -69.05
CA VAL A 231 -35.31 61.46 -68.84
C VAL A 231 -34.87 61.44 -67.38
N LEU A 232 -34.69 62.61 -66.77
CA LEU A 232 -34.38 62.76 -65.34
C LEU A 232 -35.42 62.09 -64.44
N LYS A 233 -36.72 62.22 -64.75
CA LYS A 233 -37.78 61.55 -63.97
C LYS A 233 -37.70 60.03 -64.05
N ARG A 234 -37.39 59.48 -65.22
CA ARG A 234 -37.25 58.02 -65.41
C ARG A 234 -36.06 57.48 -64.63
N GLU A 235 -34.91 58.14 -64.74
CA GLU A 235 -33.69 57.72 -64.04
C GLU A 235 -33.84 57.86 -62.52
N LEU A 236 -34.50 58.91 -62.03
CA LEU A 236 -34.80 59.07 -60.61
C LEU A 236 -35.68 57.92 -60.08
N SER A 237 -36.66 57.46 -60.86
CA SER A 237 -37.51 56.32 -60.47
C SER A 237 -36.73 55.00 -60.38
N GLN A 238 -35.78 54.77 -61.29
CA GLN A 238 -34.92 53.58 -61.28
C GLN A 238 -33.91 53.62 -60.13
N GLN A 239 -33.38 54.80 -59.79
CA GLN A 239 -32.53 54.97 -58.62
C GLN A 239 -33.31 54.73 -57.32
N VAL A 240 -34.55 55.21 -57.23
CA VAL A 240 -35.41 54.97 -56.04
C VAL A 240 -35.71 53.47 -55.86
N SER A 241 -35.95 52.70 -56.92
CA SER A 241 -36.12 51.25 -56.80
C SER A 241 -34.85 50.54 -56.37
N HIS A 242 -33.69 50.94 -56.92
CA HIS A 242 -32.40 50.35 -56.54
C HIS A 242 -32.02 50.68 -55.09
N ILE A 243 -32.29 51.90 -54.63
CA ILE A 243 -32.09 52.30 -53.22
C ILE A 243 -32.94 51.42 -52.29
N ARG A 244 -34.19 51.12 -52.65
CA ARG A 244 -35.04 50.22 -51.83
C ARG A 244 -34.50 48.80 -51.76
N GLU A 245 -33.93 48.27 -52.84
CA GLU A 245 -33.28 46.94 -52.84
C GLU A 245 -32.01 46.94 -51.98
N LEU A 246 -31.20 48.01 -52.07
CA LEU A 246 -30.03 48.19 -51.21
C LEU A 246 -30.41 48.36 -49.74
N GLU A 247 -31.51 49.06 -49.44
CA GLU A 247 -32.02 49.21 -48.07
C GLU A 247 -32.50 47.87 -47.49
N LEU A 248 -33.18 47.04 -48.30
CA LEU A 248 -33.59 45.69 -47.92
C LEU A 248 -32.39 44.79 -47.61
N THR A 249 -31.44 44.72 -48.54
CA THR A 249 -30.22 43.90 -48.36
C THR A 249 -29.37 44.36 -47.19
N ASN A 250 -29.26 45.67 -46.97
CA ASN A 250 -28.56 46.23 -45.81
C ASN A 250 -29.29 45.89 -44.49
N ARG A 251 -30.62 45.86 -44.50
CA ARG A 251 -31.42 45.40 -43.35
C ARG A 251 -31.17 43.92 -43.04
N ASP A 252 -31.14 43.07 -44.06
CA ASP A 252 -30.90 41.64 -43.92
C ASP A 252 -29.48 41.38 -43.40
N GLN A 253 -28.46 42.00 -44.00
CA GLN A 253 -27.07 41.93 -43.53
C GLN A 253 -26.91 42.46 -42.11
N SER A 254 -27.60 43.54 -41.75
CA SER A 254 -27.61 44.08 -40.38
C SER A 254 -28.26 43.12 -39.37
N SER A 255 -29.20 42.29 -39.81
CA SER A 255 -29.80 41.25 -38.97
C SER A 255 -28.85 40.06 -38.78
N GLU A 256 -28.14 39.66 -39.83
CA GLU A 256 -27.12 38.61 -39.79
C GLU A 256 -25.92 39.01 -38.94
N LEU A 257 -25.43 40.24 -39.10
CA LEU A 257 -24.35 40.79 -38.26
C LEU A 257 -24.77 40.86 -36.79
N ARG A 258 -26.04 41.14 -36.48
CA ARG A 258 -26.55 41.06 -35.10
C ARG A 258 -26.50 39.63 -34.56
N LYS A 259 -26.99 38.65 -35.31
CA LYS A 259 -26.92 37.23 -34.93
C LYS A 259 -25.48 36.75 -34.75
N LEU A 260 -24.58 37.10 -35.67
CA LEU A 260 -23.16 36.75 -35.58
C LEU A 260 -22.47 37.41 -34.38
N ARG A 261 -22.82 38.65 -34.04
CA ARG A 261 -22.33 39.33 -32.82
C ARG A 261 -22.86 38.69 -31.54
N GLU A 262 -24.10 38.20 -31.53
CA GLU A 262 -24.65 37.46 -30.39
C GLU A 262 -23.93 36.11 -30.21
N ILE A 263 -23.70 35.40 -31.32
CA ILE A 263 -22.92 34.14 -31.31
C ILE A 263 -21.49 34.41 -30.86
N SER A 264 -20.81 35.44 -31.38
CA SER A 264 -19.42 35.74 -30.99
C SER A 264 -19.29 36.10 -29.50
N LYS A 265 -20.27 36.81 -28.93
CA LYS A 265 -20.34 37.04 -27.47
C LYS A 265 -20.49 35.72 -26.70
N SER A 266 -21.37 34.82 -27.14
CA SER A 266 -21.54 33.51 -26.50
C SER A 266 -20.29 32.64 -26.60
N VAL A 267 -19.60 32.66 -27.74
CA VAL A 267 -18.33 31.96 -27.96
C VAL A 267 -17.24 32.56 -27.09
N GLY A 268 -17.16 33.89 -26.96
CA GLY A 268 -16.23 34.56 -26.06
C GLY A 268 -16.39 34.12 -24.60
N VAL A 269 -17.63 34.02 -24.12
CA VAL A 269 -17.92 33.50 -22.76
C VAL A 269 -17.47 32.04 -22.62
N ILE A 270 -17.70 31.20 -23.63
CA ILE A 270 -17.25 29.79 -23.61
C ILE A 270 -15.72 29.71 -23.64
N GLU A 271 -15.04 30.55 -24.41
CA GLU A 271 -13.58 30.62 -24.46
C GLU A 271 -12.99 31.08 -23.13
N GLU A 272 -13.58 32.08 -22.47
CA GLU A 272 -13.18 32.50 -21.14
C GLU A 272 -13.38 31.40 -20.10
N GLN A 273 -14.53 30.72 -20.14
CA GLN A 273 -14.80 29.57 -19.28
C GLN A 273 -13.77 28.45 -19.54
N LYS A 274 -13.46 28.15 -20.80
CA LYS A 274 -12.45 27.17 -21.19
C LYS A 274 -11.07 27.56 -20.66
N ARG A 275 -10.62 28.80 -20.87
CA ARG A 275 -9.34 29.31 -20.33
C ARG A 275 -9.32 29.21 -18.81
N SER A 276 -10.43 29.53 -18.13
CA SER A 276 -10.52 29.42 -16.67
C SER A 276 -10.42 27.97 -16.19
N LEU A 277 -10.99 27.01 -16.92
CA LEU A 277 -10.90 25.59 -16.62
C LEU A 277 -9.49 25.04 -16.91
N GLU A 278 -8.87 25.47 -18.01
CA GLU A 278 -7.48 25.11 -18.34
C GLU A 278 -6.50 25.62 -17.28
N ILE A 279 -6.65 26.86 -16.80
CA ILE A 279 -5.84 27.40 -15.71
C ILE A 279 -6.06 26.60 -14.42
N LYS A 280 -7.30 26.23 -14.09
CA LYS A 280 -7.60 25.39 -12.93
C LYS A 280 -6.99 23.98 -13.06
N LEU A 281 -7.00 23.41 -14.25
CA LEU A 281 -6.38 22.12 -14.53
C LEU A 281 -4.86 22.21 -14.33
N GLN A 282 -4.21 23.21 -14.91
CA GLN A 282 -2.78 23.45 -14.72
C GLN A 282 -2.41 23.66 -13.24
N LEU A 283 -3.26 24.36 -12.48
CA LEU A 283 -3.06 24.50 -11.04
C LEU A 283 -3.23 23.17 -10.31
N MET A 284 -4.22 22.35 -10.66
CA MET A 284 -4.38 21.00 -10.10
C MET A 284 -3.19 20.11 -10.43
N ASP A 285 -2.71 20.11 -11.67
CA ASP A 285 -1.52 19.36 -12.10
C ASP A 285 -0.28 19.79 -11.29
N GLY A 286 -0.14 21.09 -10.99
CA GLY A 286 0.91 21.62 -10.11
C GLY A 286 0.81 21.08 -8.68
N VAL A 287 -0.39 21.08 -8.10
CA VAL A 287 -0.64 20.53 -6.76
C VAL A 287 -0.43 19.01 -6.73
N GLU A 288 -0.79 18.28 -7.79
CA GLU A 288 -0.51 16.84 -7.89
C GLU A 288 0.99 16.55 -7.94
N ALA A 289 1.77 17.37 -8.67
CA ALA A 289 3.22 17.27 -8.68
C ALA A 289 3.83 17.56 -7.29
N GLU A 290 3.38 18.62 -6.61
CA GLU A 290 3.79 18.93 -5.24
C GLU A 290 3.41 17.81 -4.26
N LEU A 291 2.20 17.25 -4.37
CA LEU A 291 1.74 16.13 -3.56
C LEU A 291 2.63 14.89 -3.78
N ASN A 292 2.95 14.58 -5.03
CA ASN A 292 3.83 13.45 -5.35
C ASN A 292 5.23 13.65 -4.79
N THR A 293 5.81 14.85 -4.91
CA THR A 293 7.14 15.14 -4.33
C THR A 293 7.11 15.05 -2.80
N ALA A 294 6.06 15.57 -2.14
CA ALA A 294 5.88 15.46 -0.70
C ALA A 294 5.66 14.00 -0.24
N GLN A 295 4.92 13.20 -1.00
CA GLN A 295 4.76 11.76 -0.72
C GLN A 295 6.08 11.00 -0.84
N ILE A 296 6.89 11.29 -1.85
CA ILE A 296 8.24 10.72 -2.01
C ILE A 296 9.14 11.13 -0.84
N GLN A 297 9.17 12.42 -0.48
CA GLN A 297 9.95 12.90 0.67
C GLN A 297 9.51 12.24 1.98
N LYS A 298 8.20 12.12 2.20
CA LYS A 298 7.66 11.42 3.36
C LYS A 298 8.09 9.95 3.38
N GLN A 299 8.03 9.26 2.24
CA GLN A 299 8.49 7.88 2.15
C GLN A 299 9.99 7.76 2.46
N ILE A 300 10.82 8.63 1.89
CA ILE A 300 12.26 8.68 2.18
C ILE A 300 12.51 8.89 3.69
N LEU A 301 11.83 9.87 4.30
CA LEU A 301 11.97 10.14 5.73
C LEU A 301 11.42 8.99 6.60
N GLU A 302 10.35 8.32 6.18
CA GLU A 302 9.83 7.13 6.87
C GLU A 302 10.81 5.95 6.76
N ASP A 303 11.46 5.76 5.62
CA ASP A 303 12.47 4.73 5.39
C ASP A 303 13.76 5.04 6.17
N GLU A 304 14.20 6.30 6.18
CA GLU A 304 15.30 6.77 7.04
C GLU A 304 14.96 6.55 8.51
N ARG A 305 13.78 6.97 8.97
CA ARG A 305 13.36 6.72 10.36
C ARG A 305 13.32 5.23 10.68
N GLN A 306 12.87 4.39 9.75
CA GLN A 306 12.86 2.93 9.94
C GLN A 306 14.26 2.33 9.99
N THR A 307 15.18 2.79 9.13
CA THR A 307 16.58 2.33 9.15
C THR A 307 17.26 2.75 10.44
N TRP A 308 17.10 4.00 10.89
CA TRP A 308 17.58 4.46 12.19
C TRP A 308 16.93 3.70 13.35
N ALA A 309 15.61 3.50 13.32
CA ALA A 309 14.92 2.72 14.34
C ALA A 309 15.44 1.27 14.37
N SER A 310 15.71 0.63 13.24
CA SER A 310 16.28 -0.73 13.21
C SER A 310 17.72 -0.78 13.70
N LEU A 311 18.51 0.26 13.45
CA LEU A 311 19.88 0.38 13.93
C LEU A 311 19.95 0.64 15.44
N LEU A 312 18.94 1.35 15.97
CA LEU A 312 18.78 1.68 17.39
C LEU A 312 17.99 0.61 18.17
N GLN A 313 17.24 -0.26 17.48
CA GLN A 313 16.45 -1.33 18.10
C GLN A 313 17.37 -2.50 18.45
N GLU A 314 18.05 -2.34 19.58
CA GLU A 314 18.80 -3.36 20.29
C GLU A 314 17.94 -4.60 20.53
N GLY A 315 18.37 -5.75 20.00
CA GLY A 315 17.94 -7.03 20.52
C GLY A 315 18.87 -7.44 21.65
N ASP A 316 18.39 -7.37 22.90
CA ASP A 316 18.84 -8.08 24.13
C ASP A 316 20.35 -8.38 24.35
N GLN A 317 21.25 -7.68 23.67
CA GLN A 317 22.70 -7.73 23.85
C GLN A 317 23.18 -6.35 24.31
N PRO A 318 24.14 -6.29 25.27
CA PRO A 318 24.62 -5.02 25.79
C PRO A 318 25.21 -4.18 24.65
N ALA A 319 24.84 -2.90 24.63
CA ALA A 319 25.24 -1.88 23.67
C ALA A 319 26.75 -1.91 23.35
N GLU A 320 27.18 -2.59 22.29
CA GLU A 320 28.55 -2.44 21.77
C GLU A 320 28.76 -1.11 21.03
N LEU A 321 27.69 -0.32 20.82
CA LEU A 321 27.71 0.96 20.13
C LEU A 321 27.13 2.09 21.00
N ASP A 322 27.67 2.24 22.22
CA ASP A 322 27.25 3.25 23.21
C ASP A 322 27.59 4.72 22.82
N SER A 323 28.29 4.95 21.70
CA SER A 323 28.71 6.28 21.25
C SER A 323 28.29 6.56 19.80
N PRO A 324 27.73 7.74 19.49
CA PRO A 324 27.44 8.18 18.11
C PRO A 324 28.66 8.07 17.19
N GLU A 325 29.88 8.25 17.72
CA GLU A 325 31.11 8.09 16.96
C GLU A 325 31.38 6.63 16.56
N ALA A 326 30.99 5.66 17.39
CA ALA A 326 31.11 4.24 17.09
C ALA A 326 30.12 3.80 16.00
N ILE A 327 28.89 4.35 16.00
CA ILE A 327 27.88 4.15 14.95
C ILE A 327 28.37 4.73 13.62
N VAL A 328 28.91 5.96 13.63
CA VAL A 328 29.49 6.57 12.43
C VAL A 328 30.68 5.76 11.92
N ARG A 329 31.56 5.26 12.79
CA ARG A 329 32.68 4.37 12.40
C ARG A 329 32.24 3.00 11.90
N ALA A 330 31.12 2.46 12.38
CA ALA A 330 30.54 1.23 11.86
C ALA A 330 29.89 1.46 10.49
N LEU A 331 29.21 2.59 10.31
CA LEU A 331 28.59 2.99 9.05
C LEU A 331 29.63 3.34 7.97
N THR A 332 30.73 4.01 8.32
CA THR A 332 31.82 4.26 7.36
C THR A 332 32.54 2.97 6.98
N ARG A 333 32.78 2.05 7.92
CA ARG A 333 33.29 0.71 7.61
C ARG A 333 32.33 -0.06 6.71
N GLY A 334 31.05 -0.07 7.01
CA GLY A 334 30.03 -0.70 6.16
C GLY A 334 29.93 -0.08 4.76
N ARG A 335 30.10 1.23 4.62
CA ARG A 335 30.19 1.91 3.32
C ARG A 335 31.43 1.50 2.53
N ILE A 336 32.58 1.40 3.19
CA ILE A 336 33.84 0.95 2.56
C ILE A 336 33.74 -0.52 2.14
N GLU A 337 33.15 -1.37 2.99
CA GLU A 337 32.93 -2.78 2.68
C GLU A 337 31.95 -2.94 1.51
N ASN A 338 30.82 -2.21 1.49
CA ASN A 338 29.90 -2.21 0.36
C ASN A 338 30.56 -1.73 -0.93
N ALA A 339 31.33 -0.64 -0.90
CA ALA A 339 32.10 -0.18 -2.05
C ALA A 339 33.10 -1.25 -2.54
N SER A 340 33.78 -1.92 -1.61
CA SER A 340 34.70 -3.00 -1.97
C SER A 340 34.01 -4.23 -2.56
N LEU A 341 32.75 -4.49 -2.15
CA LEU A 341 31.93 -5.56 -2.70
C LEU A 341 31.39 -5.20 -4.08
N THR A 342 30.95 -3.95 -4.29
CA THR A 342 30.54 -3.48 -5.62
C THR A 342 31.70 -3.52 -6.59
N ASP A 343 32.90 -3.07 -6.20
CA ASP A 343 34.10 -3.16 -7.04
C ASP A 343 34.42 -4.62 -7.41
N ARG A 344 34.25 -5.55 -6.46
CA ARG A 344 34.44 -6.99 -6.74
C ARG A 344 33.38 -7.53 -7.70
N VAL A 345 32.12 -7.09 -7.56
CA VAL A 345 31.03 -7.47 -8.47
C VAL A 345 31.32 -6.94 -9.87
N GLU A 346 31.71 -5.68 -10.03
CA GLU A 346 32.09 -5.10 -11.33
C GLU A 346 33.29 -5.84 -11.96
N VAL A 347 34.30 -6.22 -11.16
CA VAL A 347 35.42 -7.02 -11.64
C VAL A 347 34.97 -8.42 -12.08
N VAL A 348 34.02 -9.04 -11.39
CA VAL A 348 33.45 -10.34 -11.76
C VAL A 348 32.59 -10.22 -13.02
N GLU A 349 31.75 -9.20 -13.13
CA GLU A 349 30.94 -8.91 -14.32
C GLU A 349 31.82 -8.64 -15.53
N ALA A 350 32.90 -7.86 -15.40
CA ALA A 350 33.86 -7.64 -16.46
C ALA A 350 34.59 -8.95 -16.87
N LYS A 351 34.85 -9.86 -15.93
CA LYS A 351 35.39 -11.19 -16.25
C LYS A 351 34.35 -12.06 -16.96
N LEU A 352 33.08 -12.00 -16.56
CA LEU A 352 31.99 -12.73 -17.22
C LEU A 352 31.78 -12.23 -18.65
N LEU A 353 31.74 -10.91 -18.88
CA LEU A 353 31.65 -10.33 -20.22
C LEU A 353 32.79 -10.79 -21.13
N LYS A 354 34.04 -10.78 -20.63
CA LYS A 354 35.19 -11.32 -21.38
C LYS A 354 35.03 -12.81 -21.68
N LYS A 355 34.48 -13.60 -20.73
CA LYS A 355 34.20 -15.03 -20.96
C LYS A 355 33.11 -15.22 -22.00
N ASP A 356 32.04 -14.43 -21.97
CA ASP A 356 30.96 -14.48 -22.97
C ASP A 356 31.45 -14.07 -24.36
N GLU A 357 32.33 -13.08 -24.47
CA GLU A 357 33.00 -12.72 -25.72
C GLU A 357 33.83 -13.88 -26.28
N THR A 358 34.61 -14.56 -25.42
CA THR A 358 35.35 -15.76 -25.83
C THR A 358 34.44 -16.93 -26.20
N ILE A 359 33.31 -17.11 -25.51
CA ILE A 359 32.33 -18.14 -25.86
C ILE A 359 31.74 -17.83 -27.22
N ARG A 360 31.33 -16.58 -27.48
CA ARG A 360 30.81 -16.14 -28.79
C ARG A 360 31.83 -16.31 -29.91
N SER A 361 33.11 -16.00 -29.68
CA SER A 361 34.15 -16.23 -30.69
C SER A 361 34.33 -17.71 -30.99
N LEU A 362 34.35 -18.56 -29.96
CA LEU A 362 34.44 -20.02 -30.11
C LEU A 362 33.19 -20.62 -30.76
N GLU A 363 32.00 -20.11 -30.46
CA GLU A 363 30.75 -20.51 -31.12
C GLU A 363 30.76 -20.14 -32.60
N LYS A 364 31.29 -18.96 -32.94
CA LYS A 364 31.47 -18.53 -34.33
C LYS A 364 32.47 -19.44 -35.05
N GLU A 365 33.64 -19.68 -34.47
CA GLU A 365 34.64 -20.61 -35.03
C GLU A 365 34.06 -22.03 -35.21
N LYS A 366 33.29 -22.52 -34.23
CA LYS A 366 32.58 -23.80 -34.34
C LYS A 366 31.59 -23.80 -35.50
N SER A 367 30.84 -22.72 -35.69
CA SER A 367 29.90 -22.59 -36.81
C SER A 367 30.61 -22.52 -38.16
N ASP A 368 31.74 -21.82 -38.24
CA ASP A 368 32.57 -21.72 -39.44
C ASP A 368 33.17 -23.10 -39.79
N LEU A 369 33.73 -23.81 -38.80
CA LEU A 369 34.23 -25.18 -38.97
C LEU A 369 33.12 -26.16 -39.36
N GLN A 370 31.90 -26.02 -38.83
CA GLN A 370 30.75 -26.83 -39.24
C GLN A 370 30.38 -26.56 -40.71
N GLN A 371 30.42 -25.30 -41.16
CA GLN A 371 30.21 -24.96 -42.56
C GLN A 371 31.33 -25.49 -43.46
N GLU A 372 32.59 -25.45 -43.02
CA GLU A 372 33.72 -26.02 -43.75
C GLU A 372 33.62 -27.55 -43.83
N LEU A 373 33.24 -28.23 -42.75
CA LEU A 373 32.98 -29.66 -42.75
C LEU A 373 31.84 -30.02 -43.71
N GLU A 374 30.77 -29.23 -43.75
CA GLU A 374 29.66 -29.48 -44.67
C GLU A 374 30.08 -29.23 -46.12
N LYS A 375 30.86 -28.18 -46.39
CA LYS A 375 31.47 -27.95 -47.72
C LYS A 375 32.39 -29.09 -48.12
N ALA A 376 33.23 -29.58 -47.20
CA ALA A 376 34.12 -30.72 -47.44
C ALA A 376 33.35 -32.03 -47.64
N ARG A 377 32.24 -32.23 -46.92
CA ARG A 377 31.31 -33.35 -47.14
C ARG A 377 30.64 -33.28 -48.51
N ILE A 378 30.18 -32.11 -48.93
CA ILE A 378 29.60 -31.90 -50.27
C ILE A 378 30.68 -32.10 -51.34
N ALA A 379 31.91 -31.65 -51.11
CA ALA A 379 33.05 -31.87 -51.99
C ALA A 379 33.43 -33.36 -52.08
N ALA A 380 33.41 -34.09 -50.97
CA ALA A 380 33.63 -35.53 -50.93
C ALA A 380 32.50 -36.30 -51.61
N ALA A 381 31.24 -35.88 -51.42
CA ALA A 381 30.08 -36.46 -52.09
C ALA A 381 30.12 -36.24 -53.62
N THR A 382 30.61 -35.08 -54.07
CA THR A 382 30.84 -34.81 -55.50
C THR A 382 32.05 -35.56 -56.08
N ALA A 383 33.09 -35.83 -55.27
CA ALA A 383 34.23 -36.67 -55.68
C ALA A 383 33.90 -38.18 -55.80
N ILE A 384 32.85 -38.67 -55.12
CA ILE A 384 32.34 -40.05 -55.24
C ILE A 384 31.69 -40.33 -56.61
N ALA A 385 31.30 -39.29 -57.36
CA ALA A 385 30.86 -39.40 -58.75
C ALA A 385 32.02 -39.37 -59.78
N GLY A 386 33.25 -39.14 -59.33
CA GLY A 386 34.51 -39.25 -60.09
C GLY A 386 35.29 -40.52 -59.72
N PRO A 387 36.58 -40.69 -60.10
CA PRO A 387 37.29 -41.97 -60.25
C PRO A 387 37.40 -42.93 -59.04
N GLY A 388 36.76 -42.65 -57.89
CA GLY A 388 36.61 -43.56 -56.75
C GLY A 388 35.77 -44.82 -57.02
N ALA A 389 35.00 -44.87 -58.12
CA ALA A 389 34.32 -46.10 -58.56
C ALA A 389 35.31 -47.21 -59.01
N ALA A 390 36.54 -46.84 -59.39
CA ALA A 390 37.60 -47.80 -59.71
C ALA A 390 38.19 -48.44 -58.43
N GLU A 391 38.42 -47.65 -57.38
CA GLU A 391 38.89 -48.15 -56.08
C GLU A 391 37.86 -49.05 -55.39
N ALA A 392 36.57 -48.73 -55.47
CA ALA A 392 35.50 -49.57 -54.92
C ALA A 392 35.43 -50.96 -55.59
N ARG A 393 35.69 -51.04 -56.91
CA ARG A 393 35.76 -52.31 -57.64
C ARG A 393 37.01 -53.12 -57.28
N VAL A 394 38.15 -52.46 -57.08
CA VAL A 394 39.40 -53.11 -56.62
C VAL A 394 39.23 -53.64 -55.20
N ARG A 395 38.64 -52.86 -54.28
CA ARG A 395 38.30 -53.31 -52.92
C ARG A 395 37.33 -54.50 -52.92
N SER A 396 36.30 -54.49 -53.77
CA SER A 396 35.38 -55.63 -53.88
C SER A 396 36.05 -56.90 -54.41
N ARG A 397 37.02 -56.80 -55.32
CA ARG A 397 37.80 -57.96 -55.80
C ARG A 397 38.71 -58.51 -54.70
N LEU A 398 39.40 -57.65 -53.97
CA LEU A 398 40.22 -58.01 -52.81
C LEU A 398 39.38 -58.66 -51.69
N GLU A 399 38.18 -58.14 -51.43
CA GLU A 399 37.29 -58.71 -50.42
C GLU A 399 36.76 -60.10 -50.83
N ARG A 400 36.45 -60.31 -52.11
CA ARG A 400 36.08 -61.65 -52.61
C ARG A 400 37.25 -62.64 -52.53
N GLN A 401 38.46 -62.21 -52.83
CA GLN A 401 39.67 -63.03 -52.65
C GLN A 401 39.90 -63.37 -51.17
N ARG A 402 39.70 -62.41 -50.27
CA ARG A 402 39.78 -62.62 -48.82
C ARG A 402 38.75 -63.63 -48.33
N VAL A 403 37.49 -63.51 -48.78
CA VAL A 403 36.42 -64.44 -48.37
C VAL A 403 36.66 -65.86 -48.90
N LEU A 404 37.19 -66.01 -50.11
CA LEU A 404 37.60 -67.32 -50.64
C LEU A 404 38.74 -67.93 -49.82
N ALA A 405 39.78 -67.14 -49.50
CA ALA A 405 40.89 -67.60 -48.67
C ALA A 405 40.44 -67.95 -47.25
N VAL A 406 39.50 -67.21 -46.66
CA VAL A 406 38.93 -67.53 -45.34
C VAL A 406 38.15 -68.84 -45.39
N LYS A 407 37.38 -69.10 -46.45
CA LYS A 407 36.67 -70.37 -46.61
C LYS A 407 37.61 -71.55 -46.84
N GLU A 408 38.71 -71.36 -47.57
CA GLU A 408 39.77 -72.37 -47.69
C GLU A 408 40.45 -72.63 -46.33
N VAL A 409 40.73 -71.59 -45.55
CA VAL A 409 41.27 -71.73 -44.19
C VAL A 409 40.29 -72.42 -43.25
N GLU A 410 38.99 -72.14 -43.34
CA GLU A 410 37.96 -72.83 -42.56
C GLU A 410 37.80 -74.29 -42.99
N TYR A 411 37.87 -74.58 -44.29
CA TYR A 411 37.84 -75.96 -44.80
C TYR A 411 39.08 -76.75 -44.36
N LEU A 412 40.29 -76.16 -44.46
CA LEU A 412 41.53 -76.77 -43.99
C LEU A 412 41.56 -76.93 -42.46
N ARG A 413 40.99 -75.98 -41.71
CA ARG A 413 40.82 -76.10 -40.25
C ARG A 413 39.80 -77.17 -39.87
N ALA A 414 38.72 -77.35 -40.62
CA ALA A 414 37.78 -78.44 -40.41
C ALA A 414 38.43 -79.81 -40.69
N GLN A 415 39.23 -79.92 -41.76
CA GLN A 415 40.02 -81.12 -42.05
C GLN A 415 41.06 -81.41 -40.95
N LEU A 416 41.80 -80.39 -40.50
CA LEU A 416 42.75 -80.54 -39.39
C LEU A 416 42.05 -80.93 -38.10
N LYS A 417 40.84 -80.41 -37.82
CA LYS A 417 40.08 -80.77 -36.63
C LYS A 417 39.51 -82.19 -36.70
N THR A 418 39.18 -82.70 -37.90
CA THR A 418 38.86 -84.13 -38.07
C THR A 418 40.10 -85.00 -37.90
N PHE A 419 41.28 -84.57 -38.36
CA PHE A 419 42.53 -85.28 -38.09
C PHE A 419 42.93 -85.22 -36.61
N ASP A 420 42.76 -84.10 -35.92
CA ASP A 420 43.06 -83.95 -34.50
C ASP A 420 42.08 -84.78 -33.64
N THR A 421 40.81 -84.89 -34.04
CA THR A 421 39.83 -85.76 -33.34
C THR A 421 40.02 -87.25 -33.66
N ASP A 422 40.49 -87.61 -34.85
CA ASP A 422 40.91 -88.98 -35.18
C ASP A 422 42.25 -89.35 -34.48
N GLU A 423 43.20 -88.41 -34.37
CA GLU A 423 44.46 -88.58 -33.65
C GLU A 423 44.25 -88.68 -32.13
N GLU A 424 43.34 -87.88 -31.55
CA GLU A 424 42.94 -87.98 -30.13
C GLU A 424 42.19 -89.27 -29.79
N THR A 425 41.61 -89.98 -30.78
CA THR A 425 40.88 -91.24 -30.56
C THR A 425 41.65 -92.51 -30.95
N MET A 426 42.74 -92.42 -31.72
CA MET A 426 43.49 -93.60 -32.19
C MET A 426 44.93 -93.73 -31.65
N ASN A 427 45.55 -92.68 -31.10
CA ASN A 427 46.97 -92.74 -30.70
C ASN A 427 47.19 -92.47 -29.20
N GLY A 428 46.71 -93.40 -28.37
CA GLY A 428 47.00 -93.48 -26.94
C GLY A 428 48.39 -94.04 -26.59
N ASP A 429 49.43 -93.85 -27.41
CA ASP A 429 50.81 -94.23 -27.08
C ASP A 429 51.84 -93.57 -28.03
N GLN A 430 52.27 -92.34 -27.74
CA GLN A 430 53.60 -91.82 -28.13
C GLN A 430 53.97 -90.49 -27.42
N PRO A 431 54.87 -90.51 -26.42
CA PRO A 431 55.17 -89.37 -25.54
C PRO A 431 56.34 -88.50 -26.06
N GLN A 432 56.27 -88.02 -27.30
CA GLN A 432 57.28 -87.09 -27.86
C GLN A 432 56.71 -85.88 -28.59
N PHE A 433 55.40 -85.80 -28.78
CA PHE A 433 54.74 -84.67 -29.45
C PHE A 433 54.27 -83.56 -28.49
N ASP A 434 54.18 -83.87 -27.19
CA ASP A 434 53.74 -82.92 -26.17
C ASP A 434 54.81 -81.90 -25.76
N GLN A 435 56.10 -82.21 -25.87
CA GLN A 435 57.14 -81.26 -25.45
C GLN A 435 57.25 -80.06 -26.38
N LYS A 436 57.22 -80.25 -27.71
CA LYS A 436 57.30 -79.13 -28.67
C LYS A 436 56.01 -78.31 -28.74
N LYS A 437 54.84 -78.95 -28.53
CA LYS A 437 53.56 -78.24 -28.36
C LYS A 437 53.52 -77.49 -27.02
N SER A 438 54.01 -78.07 -25.93
CA SER A 438 54.11 -77.39 -24.63
C SER A 438 55.09 -76.22 -24.64
N GLU A 439 56.20 -76.31 -25.37
CA GLU A 439 57.16 -75.20 -25.55
C GLU A 439 56.55 -74.07 -26.39
N HIS A 440 55.77 -74.42 -27.43
CA HIS A 440 55.06 -73.43 -28.24
C HIS A 440 53.88 -72.79 -27.48
N ILE A 441 53.14 -73.57 -26.68
CA ILE A 441 52.10 -73.07 -25.77
C ILE A 441 52.75 -72.18 -24.70
N ALA A 442 53.88 -72.56 -24.11
CA ALA A 442 54.60 -71.71 -23.16
C ALA A 442 55.14 -70.41 -23.78
N GLN A 443 55.54 -70.43 -25.05
CA GLN A 443 55.93 -69.21 -25.79
C GLN A 443 54.72 -68.33 -26.12
N LEU A 444 53.58 -68.94 -26.47
CA LEU A 444 52.33 -68.21 -26.72
C LEU A 444 51.73 -67.66 -25.43
N GLU A 445 51.85 -68.36 -24.30
CA GLU A 445 51.50 -67.90 -22.96
C GLU A 445 52.41 -66.74 -22.54
N LYS A 446 53.72 -66.82 -22.81
CA LYS A 446 54.63 -65.68 -22.61
C LYS A 446 54.25 -64.46 -23.44
N LEU A 447 53.90 -64.64 -24.71
CA LEU A 447 53.43 -63.52 -25.56
C LEU A 447 52.07 -62.98 -25.09
N LEU A 448 51.17 -63.83 -24.61
CA LEU A 448 49.90 -63.40 -24.03
C LEU A 448 50.10 -62.65 -22.70
N ASP A 449 51.07 -63.07 -21.90
CA ASP A 449 51.45 -62.39 -20.67
C ASP A 449 52.18 -61.07 -20.96
N GLU A 450 53.05 -61.01 -21.98
CA GLU A 450 53.66 -59.79 -22.47
C GLU A 450 52.59 -58.81 -22.99
N TYR A 451 51.61 -59.28 -23.77
CA TYR A 451 50.49 -58.44 -24.20
C TYR A 451 49.56 -58.03 -23.05
N ARG A 452 49.37 -58.87 -22.04
CA ARG A 452 48.62 -58.49 -20.82
C ARG A 452 49.38 -57.44 -20.02
N VAL A 453 50.70 -57.56 -19.93
CA VAL A 453 51.57 -56.57 -19.27
C VAL A 453 51.58 -55.27 -20.08
N GLU A 454 51.64 -55.30 -21.40
CA GLU A 454 51.53 -54.10 -22.24
C GLU A 454 50.12 -53.47 -22.17
N ILE A 455 49.04 -54.26 -22.11
CA ILE A 455 47.69 -53.74 -21.88
C ILE A 455 47.57 -53.14 -20.48
N GLN A 456 48.16 -53.74 -19.46
CA GLN A 456 48.20 -53.17 -18.11
C GLN A 456 49.07 -51.91 -18.05
N GLN A 457 50.23 -51.88 -18.72
CA GLN A 457 51.09 -50.70 -18.82
C GLN A 457 50.41 -49.58 -19.59
N THR A 458 49.76 -49.86 -20.72
CA THR A 458 49.01 -48.87 -21.49
C THR A 458 47.74 -48.42 -20.77
N HIS A 459 47.08 -49.29 -20.00
CA HIS A 459 45.97 -48.90 -19.12
C HIS A 459 46.46 -48.08 -17.93
N GLU A 460 47.62 -48.39 -17.37
CA GLU A 460 48.27 -47.57 -16.34
C GLU A 460 48.71 -46.22 -16.90
N GLU A 461 49.26 -46.17 -18.10
CA GLU A 461 49.65 -44.92 -18.79
C GLU A 461 48.45 -44.08 -19.21
N LEU A 462 47.34 -44.71 -19.63
CA LEU A 462 46.06 -44.05 -19.85
C LEU A 462 45.46 -43.55 -18.52
N SER A 463 45.51 -44.33 -17.44
CA SER A 463 45.07 -43.87 -16.11
C SER A 463 45.97 -42.76 -15.54
N LYS A 464 47.27 -42.75 -15.87
CA LYS A 464 48.23 -41.70 -15.52
C LYS A 464 48.07 -40.45 -16.40
N ARG A 465 47.45 -40.57 -17.59
CA ARG A 465 47.12 -39.46 -18.50
C ARG A 465 45.70 -38.90 -18.33
N GLU A 466 44.73 -39.72 -17.88
CA GLU A 466 43.33 -39.31 -17.63
C GLU A 466 43.06 -38.95 -16.16
N ALA A 467 44.00 -39.19 -15.25
CA ALA A 467 43.96 -38.56 -13.94
C ALA A 467 44.26 -37.06 -14.07
N PRO A 468 43.36 -36.16 -13.62
CA PRO A 468 43.68 -34.74 -13.55
C PRO A 468 44.85 -34.55 -12.59
N LYS A 469 45.84 -33.74 -13.01
CA LYS A 469 46.82 -33.18 -12.09
C LYS A 469 46.08 -32.35 -11.04
N GLU A 470 45.84 -32.95 -9.88
CA GLU A 470 45.58 -32.22 -8.65
C GLU A 470 46.51 -32.73 -7.56
N ASP A 471 47.15 -31.76 -6.93
CA ASP A 471 48.01 -31.89 -5.79
C ASP A 471 47.29 -32.50 -4.57
N ASP A 472 48.10 -33.28 -3.84
CA ASP A 472 48.08 -33.45 -2.39
C ASP A 472 47.24 -34.59 -1.77
N SER A 473 47.96 -35.31 -0.89
CA SER A 473 47.51 -36.03 0.31
C SER A 473 47.33 -37.57 0.32
N GLN A 474 48.40 -38.22 0.79
CA GLN A 474 48.48 -39.25 1.85
C GLN A 474 47.67 -40.56 1.73
N ALA A 475 48.39 -41.71 1.71
CA ALA A 475 48.61 -42.56 2.90
C ALA A 475 49.06 -43.99 2.52
N ARG A 476 50.20 -44.46 3.05
CA ARG A 476 50.39 -45.89 3.33
C ARG A 476 51.27 -46.08 4.55
N GLY A 477 50.79 -46.88 5.49
CA GLY A 477 51.44 -47.18 6.75
C GLY A 477 52.51 -48.28 6.66
N VAL A 478 53.51 -48.09 7.51
CA VAL A 478 54.19 -49.06 8.40
C VAL A 478 54.76 -50.35 7.78
N LYS A 479 56.10 -50.41 7.69
CA LYS A 479 56.95 -51.37 8.44
C LYS A 479 58.29 -50.68 8.85
N ARG A 480 58.66 -50.80 10.14
CA ARG A 480 59.89 -50.31 10.83
C ARG A 480 61.20 -50.80 10.16
N PRO A 481 62.37 -50.10 10.27
CA PRO A 481 63.00 -49.71 11.54
C PRO A 481 63.52 -48.26 11.66
N LEU A 482 63.75 -47.89 12.93
CA LEU A 482 64.21 -46.61 13.47
C LEU A 482 65.35 -45.92 12.70
N SER A 483 65.18 -44.65 12.33
CA SER A 483 66.26 -43.72 12.01
C SER A 483 65.84 -42.25 12.29
N PRO A 484 66.73 -41.33 12.68
CA PRO A 484 66.38 -39.98 13.17
C PRO A 484 65.79 -39.00 12.14
N ALA A 485 65.56 -39.43 10.90
CA ALA A 485 65.02 -38.60 9.81
C ALA A 485 63.49 -38.46 9.84
N ASP A 486 62.76 -39.32 10.57
CA ASP A 486 61.30 -39.26 10.64
C ASP A 486 60.78 -38.09 11.52
N SER A 487 61.59 -37.54 12.42
CA SER A 487 61.15 -36.43 13.27
C SER A 487 60.89 -35.15 12.47
N GLU A 488 61.61 -34.92 11.37
CA GLU A 488 61.39 -33.75 10.49
C GLU A 488 60.17 -33.97 9.60
N ALA A 489 60.02 -35.15 8.99
CA ALA A 489 58.84 -35.49 8.17
C ALA A 489 57.53 -35.56 8.97
N GLU A 490 57.57 -36.06 10.21
CA GLU A 490 56.44 -36.00 11.15
C GLU A 490 56.14 -34.56 11.56
N SER A 491 57.16 -33.73 11.80
CA SER A 491 56.96 -32.32 12.12
C SER A 491 56.31 -31.54 10.97
N GLU A 492 56.71 -31.82 9.72
CA GLU A 492 56.11 -31.23 8.52
C GLU A 492 54.67 -31.71 8.32
N ARG A 493 54.39 -32.99 8.56
CA ARG A 493 53.02 -33.53 8.49
C ARG A 493 52.13 -32.92 9.57
N ILE A 494 52.64 -32.73 10.78
CA ILE A 494 51.95 -32.04 11.87
C ILE A 494 51.75 -30.56 11.52
N ALA A 495 52.72 -29.89 10.89
CA ALA A 495 52.59 -28.51 10.42
C ALA A 495 51.53 -28.35 9.32
N VAL A 496 51.44 -29.30 8.38
CA VAL A 496 50.40 -29.33 7.34
C VAL A 496 49.02 -29.60 7.96
N LEU A 497 48.92 -30.57 8.88
CA LEU A 497 47.67 -30.88 9.55
C LEU A 497 47.19 -29.74 10.46
N THR A 498 48.09 -29.02 11.14
CA THR A 498 47.72 -27.85 11.94
C THR A 498 47.28 -26.68 11.06
N ARG A 499 47.91 -26.46 9.89
CA ARG A 499 47.41 -25.49 8.89
C ARG A 499 46.05 -25.88 8.33
N LYS A 500 45.81 -27.16 8.02
CA LYS A 500 44.51 -27.67 7.57
C LYS A 500 43.46 -27.54 8.67
N ASN A 501 43.80 -27.84 9.93
CA ASN A 501 42.92 -27.67 11.09
C ASN A 501 42.57 -26.19 11.31
N ARG A 502 43.54 -25.28 11.22
CA ARG A 502 43.30 -23.83 11.26
C ARG A 502 42.40 -23.36 10.12
N LYS A 503 42.63 -23.82 8.89
CA LYS A 503 41.75 -23.50 7.74
C LYS A 503 40.34 -24.03 7.95
N LEU A 504 40.18 -25.25 8.45
CA LEU A 504 38.87 -25.82 8.77
C LEU A 504 38.17 -25.04 9.90
N GLN A 505 38.90 -24.62 10.94
CA GLN A 505 38.38 -23.74 11.99
C GLN A 505 37.95 -22.38 11.41
N GLU A 506 38.73 -21.80 10.50
CA GLU A 506 38.36 -20.56 9.79
C GLU A 506 37.13 -20.75 8.89
N HIS A 507 36.98 -21.90 8.23
CA HIS A 507 35.80 -22.24 7.44
C HIS A 507 34.56 -22.48 8.29
N ILE A 508 34.70 -23.15 9.44
CA ILE A 508 33.62 -23.32 10.42
C ILE A 508 33.19 -21.96 10.95
N ALA A 509 34.13 -21.10 11.36
CA ALA A 509 33.83 -19.76 11.83
C ALA A 509 33.13 -18.90 10.75
N LYS A 510 33.59 -18.95 9.49
CA LYS A 510 32.92 -18.26 8.38
C LYS A 510 31.52 -18.80 8.09
N SER A 511 31.34 -20.12 8.16
CA SER A 511 30.03 -20.76 7.95
C SER A 511 29.06 -20.43 9.10
N GLU A 512 29.54 -20.40 10.34
CA GLU A 512 28.76 -19.97 11.51
C GLU A 512 28.39 -18.49 11.41
N GLN A 513 29.30 -17.62 10.98
CA GLN A 513 29.02 -16.21 10.72
C GLN A 513 27.97 -16.04 9.60
N ALA A 514 28.09 -16.78 8.49
CA ALA A 514 27.08 -16.75 7.43
C ALA A 514 25.71 -17.26 7.90
N SER A 515 25.69 -18.31 8.72
CA SER A 515 24.45 -18.88 9.29
C SER A 515 23.78 -17.90 10.28
N THR A 516 24.55 -17.20 11.09
CA THR A 516 24.02 -16.17 12.00
C THR A 516 23.50 -14.95 11.25
N LEU A 517 24.16 -14.49 10.19
CA LEU A 517 23.65 -13.43 9.31
C LEU A 517 22.36 -13.83 8.61
N ALA A 518 22.31 -15.01 7.99
CA ALA A 518 21.10 -15.50 7.32
C ALA A 518 19.90 -15.65 8.29
N ARG A 519 20.16 -16.05 9.55
CA ARG A 519 19.11 -16.08 10.60
C ARG A 519 18.61 -14.67 10.94
N ARG A 520 19.51 -13.70 11.08
CA ARG A 520 19.15 -12.30 11.33
C ARG A 520 18.35 -11.68 10.19
N GLU A 521 18.74 -11.95 8.95
CA GLU A 521 18.00 -11.51 7.74
C GLU A 521 16.61 -12.14 7.70
N LEU A 522 16.49 -13.42 8.03
CA LEU A 522 15.22 -14.13 8.08
C LEU A 522 14.30 -13.58 9.18
N ASP A 523 14.85 -13.23 10.35
CA ASP A 523 14.08 -12.62 11.43
C ASP A 523 13.70 -11.17 11.11
N ALA A 524 14.54 -10.41 10.41
CA ALA A 524 14.23 -9.08 9.88
C ALA A 524 13.13 -9.13 8.80
N ALA A 525 13.20 -10.09 7.87
CA ALA A 525 12.14 -10.29 6.87
C ALA A 525 10.82 -10.69 7.53
N LYS A 526 10.86 -11.55 8.56
CA LYS A 526 9.66 -11.91 9.34
C LYS A 526 9.09 -10.72 10.10
N SER A 527 9.92 -9.84 10.66
CA SER A 527 9.45 -8.65 11.37
C SER A 527 8.83 -7.63 10.39
N GLN A 528 9.44 -7.44 9.22
CA GLN A 528 8.87 -6.63 8.13
C GLN A 528 7.53 -7.17 7.65
N ILE A 529 7.40 -8.49 7.42
CA ILE A 529 6.13 -9.11 7.03
C ILE A 529 5.06 -8.94 8.13
N LYS A 530 5.43 -9.11 9.41
CA LYS A 530 4.51 -8.87 10.53
C LYS A 530 4.07 -7.40 10.58
N HIS A 531 4.99 -6.46 10.33
CA HIS A 531 4.70 -5.03 10.31
C HIS A 531 3.83 -4.62 9.11
N LEU A 532 4.06 -5.19 7.92
CA LEU A 532 3.18 -4.98 6.76
C LEU A 532 1.78 -5.56 6.99
N LYS A 533 1.68 -6.73 7.64
CA LYS A 533 0.40 -7.31 8.06
C LYS A 533 -0.30 -6.50 9.16
N SER A 534 0.43 -5.82 10.04
CA SER A 534 -0.17 -4.91 11.02
C SER A 534 -0.59 -3.58 10.40
N LYS A 535 0.17 -3.06 9.42
CA LYS A 535 -0.23 -1.90 8.58
C LYS A 535 -1.46 -2.22 7.72
N SER A 536 -1.66 -3.44 7.25
CA SER A 536 -2.94 -3.81 6.60
C SER A 536 -4.09 -3.97 7.60
N ARG A 537 -3.78 -4.09 8.90
CA ARG A 537 -4.75 -4.21 10.00
C ARG A 537 -5.07 -2.87 10.69
N THR A 538 -4.44 -1.76 10.29
CA THR A 538 -5.00 -0.44 10.63
C THR A 538 -6.34 -0.31 9.88
N ARG A 539 -7.44 -0.43 10.63
CA ARG A 539 -8.79 -0.15 10.13
C ARG A 539 -8.82 1.29 9.64
N VAL A 540 -8.75 1.47 8.33
CA VAL A 540 -9.17 2.71 7.70
C VAL A 540 -10.67 2.83 7.99
N LEU A 541 -11.08 3.94 8.60
CA LEU A 541 -12.48 4.20 8.90
C LEU A 541 -13.18 4.57 7.57
N GLU A 542 -13.49 3.55 6.78
CA GLU A 542 -14.31 3.71 5.59
C GLU A 542 -15.80 3.64 5.96
N LEU A 543 -16.62 4.41 5.24
CA LEU A 543 -18.06 4.20 5.29
C LEU A 543 -18.34 2.74 4.95
N ARG A 544 -19.10 2.03 5.79
CA ARG A 544 -19.44 0.61 5.57
C ARG A 544 -20.07 0.35 4.20
N ASP A 545 -20.74 1.36 3.65
CA ASP A 545 -21.27 1.42 2.28
C ASP A 545 -20.62 2.57 1.50
N ASN A 546 -19.32 2.45 1.21
CA ASN A 546 -18.62 3.42 0.36
C ASN A 546 -19.02 3.20 -1.11
N PRO A 547 -19.57 4.20 -1.83
CA PRO A 547 -19.93 4.07 -3.23
C PRO A 547 -18.73 3.66 -4.10
N THR A 548 -17.51 4.07 -3.75
CA THR A 548 -16.29 3.65 -4.47
C THR A 548 -16.01 2.16 -4.29
N SER A 549 -16.20 1.62 -3.08
CA SER A 549 -16.02 0.20 -2.79
C SER A 549 -17.11 -0.64 -3.47
N GLN A 550 -18.35 -0.15 -3.53
CA GLN A 550 -19.42 -0.83 -4.28
C GLN A 550 -19.11 -0.87 -5.78
N VAL A 551 -18.63 0.24 -6.36
CA VAL A 551 -18.21 0.28 -7.77
C VAL A 551 -17.02 -0.65 -8.03
N GLU A 552 -16.06 -0.70 -7.12
CA GLU A 552 -14.91 -1.61 -7.21
C GLU A 552 -15.36 -3.07 -7.11
N GLN A 553 -16.23 -3.41 -6.16
CA GLN A 553 -16.79 -4.75 -6.04
C GLN A 553 -17.55 -5.16 -7.29
N ILE A 554 -18.40 -4.29 -7.83
CA ILE A 554 -19.10 -4.55 -9.11
C ILE A 554 -18.07 -4.81 -10.21
N LYS A 555 -17.08 -3.92 -10.40
CA LYS A 555 -16.02 -4.11 -11.40
C LYS A 555 -15.26 -5.42 -11.22
N MET A 556 -14.90 -5.78 -9.99
CA MET A 556 -14.18 -7.01 -9.70
C MET A 556 -15.06 -8.25 -9.95
N THR A 557 -16.34 -8.20 -9.62
CA THR A 557 -17.29 -9.27 -9.94
C THR A 557 -17.49 -9.41 -11.46
N THR A 558 -17.57 -8.30 -12.21
CA THR A 558 -17.65 -8.32 -13.67
C THR A 558 -16.36 -8.85 -14.30
N LEU A 559 -15.18 -8.43 -13.81
CA LEU A 559 -13.91 -8.94 -14.34
C LEU A 559 -13.72 -10.42 -14.07
N THR A 560 -14.06 -10.90 -12.86
CA THR A 560 -13.95 -12.32 -12.51
C THR A 560 -14.94 -13.18 -13.29
N THR A 561 -16.17 -12.72 -13.50
CA THR A 561 -17.17 -13.42 -14.34
C THR A 561 -16.72 -13.45 -15.82
N LEU A 562 -16.17 -12.35 -16.36
CA LEU A 562 -15.65 -12.33 -17.73
C LEU A 562 -14.37 -13.17 -17.91
N GLN A 563 -13.49 -13.22 -16.90
CA GLN A 563 -12.30 -14.07 -16.93
C GLN A 563 -12.65 -15.55 -16.85
N THR A 564 -13.63 -15.90 -16.00
CA THR A 564 -14.14 -17.28 -15.92
C THR A 564 -14.89 -17.66 -17.19
N GLU A 565 -15.66 -16.75 -17.78
CA GLU A 565 -16.30 -16.95 -19.09
C GLU A 565 -15.26 -17.15 -20.20
N ASN A 566 -14.22 -16.31 -20.29
CA ASN A 566 -13.14 -16.49 -21.27
C ASN A 566 -12.43 -17.83 -21.07
N ARG A 567 -12.19 -18.24 -19.82
CA ARG A 567 -11.57 -19.53 -19.51
C ARG A 567 -12.47 -20.70 -19.92
N ASP A 568 -13.77 -20.60 -19.67
CA ASP A 568 -14.76 -21.64 -19.98
C ASP A 568 -15.02 -21.73 -21.50
N LEU A 569 -15.05 -20.59 -22.20
CA LEU A 569 -15.11 -20.52 -23.67
C LEU A 569 -13.82 -21.05 -24.32
N LEU A 570 -12.65 -20.75 -23.76
CA LEU A 570 -11.38 -21.32 -24.23
C LEU A 570 -11.32 -22.83 -24.00
N ALA A 571 -11.85 -23.35 -22.89
CA ALA A 571 -11.97 -24.79 -22.65
C ALA A 571 -12.93 -25.46 -23.66
N GLN A 572 -14.01 -24.78 -24.04
CA GLN A 572 -14.90 -25.24 -25.12
C GLN A 572 -14.20 -25.24 -26.50
N LEU A 573 -13.46 -24.18 -26.85
CA LEU A 573 -12.70 -24.10 -28.11
C LEU A 573 -11.58 -25.13 -28.19
N ARG A 574 -10.98 -25.51 -27.06
CA ARG A 574 -9.96 -26.57 -26.95
C ARG A 574 -10.55 -27.99 -27.02
N GLY A 575 -11.88 -28.12 -27.09
CA GLY A 575 -12.55 -29.41 -27.28
C GLY A 575 -12.63 -30.28 -26.02
N GLU A 576 -12.39 -29.72 -24.82
CA GLU A 576 -12.45 -30.48 -23.55
C GLU A 576 -13.86 -30.92 -23.16
N ARG A 577 -14.91 -30.40 -23.81
CA ARG A 577 -16.30 -30.82 -23.61
C ARG A 577 -16.90 -31.36 -24.90
N THR A 578 -17.18 -32.66 -24.90
CA THR A 578 -17.62 -33.43 -26.06
C THR A 578 -19.06 -33.10 -26.49
N GLY A 579 -19.22 -32.67 -27.75
CA GLY A 579 -20.39 -32.98 -28.59
C GLY A 579 -21.73 -32.27 -28.35
N ALA A 580 -21.90 -31.44 -27.32
CA ALA A 580 -23.15 -30.70 -27.10
C ALA A 580 -22.90 -29.18 -27.11
N LYS A 581 -23.70 -28.44 -27.90
CA LYS A 581 -23.68 -26.97 -27.97
C LYS A 581 -24.33 -26.39 -26.70
N VAL A 582 -23.61 -26.48 -25.58
CA VAL A 582 -24.08 -26.05 -24.25
C VAL A 582 -23.54 -24.67 -23.95
N VAL A 583 -24.43 -23.72 -23.68
CA VAL A 583 -24.06 -22.37 -23.24
C VAL A 583 -23.44 -22.48 -21.83
N PRO A 584 -22.22 -21.96 -21.61
CA PRO A 584 -21.62 -21.91 -20.29
C PRO A 584 -22.52 -21.22 -19.27
N VAL A 585 -22.60 -21.74 -18.05
CA VAL A 585 -23.35 -21.10 -16.94
C VAL A 585 -22.82 -19.69 -16.69
N SER A 586 -21.51 -19.47 -16.87
CA SER A 586 -20.86 -18.17 -16.80
C SER A 586 -21.40 -17.16 -17.83
N ALA A 587 -21.75 -17.59 -19.04
CA ALA A 587 -22.35 -16.73 -20.07
C ALA A 587 -23.81 -16.38 -19.73
N VAL A 588 -24.52 -17.26 -19.01
CA VAL A 588 -25.86 -16.95 -18.49
C VAL A 588 -25.76 -15.97 -17.31
N GLU A 589 -24.72 -16.07 -16.50
CA GLU A 589 -24.45 -15.14 -15.40
C GLU A 589 -24.04 -13.74 -15.90
N SER A 590 -23.22 -13.65 -16.97
CA SER A 590 -22.86 -12.37 -17.57
C SER A 590 -24.08 -11.67 -18.19
N ILE A 591 -24.94 -12.40 -18.91
CA ILE A 591 -26.21 -11.85 -19.44
C ILE A 591 -27.16 -11.41 -18.31
N LYS A 592 -27.23 -12.14 -17.19
CA LYS A 592 -28.03 -11.74 -16.04
C LYS A 592 -27.51 -10.46 -15.39
N LEU A 593 -26.19 -10.30 -15.31
CA LEU A 593 -25.56 -9.09 -14.78
C LEU A 593 -25.82 -7.89 -15.71
N GLU A 594 -25.74 -8.09 -17.03
CA GLU A 594 -26.09 -7.07 -18.03
C GLU A 594 -27.58 -6.68 -17.95
N MET A 595 -28.48 -7.65 -17.75
CA MET A 595 -29.91 -7.39 -17.55
C MET A 595 -30.17 -6.56 -16.29
N GLN A 596 -29.48 -6.86 -15.18
CA GLN A 596 -29.59 -6.08 -13.94
C GLN A 596 -29.07 -4.64 -14.13
N ASP A 597 -27.97 -4.45 -14.86
CA ASP A 597 -27.46 -3.11 -15.16
C ASP A 597 -28.42 -2.34 -16.08
N MET A 598 -29.03 -3.01 -17.07
CA MET A 598 -30.08 -2.41 -17.89
C MET A 598 -31.30 -2.01 -17.05
N GLU A 599 -31.77 -2.85 -16.14
CA GLU A 599 -32.85 -2.53 -15.20
C GLU A 599 -32.52 -1.30 -14.33
N ARG A 600 -31.28 -1.21 -13.83
CA ARG A 600 -30.80 -0.03 -13.08
C ARG A 600 -30.84 1.24 -13.93
N THR A 601 -30.35 1.18 -15.18
CA THR A 601 -30.39 2.35 -16.07
C THR A 601 -31.81 2.79 -16.40
N VAL A 602 -32.75 1.84 -16.53
CA VAL A 602 -34.18 2.14 -16.72
C VAL A 602 -34.75 2.81 -15.46
N ALA A 603 -34.48 2.27 -14.27
CA ALA A 603 -34.92 2.87 -13.01
C ALA A 603 -34.39 4.30 -12.81
N ASP A 604 -33.13 4.56 -13.19
CA ASP A 604 -32.54 5.89 -13.14
C ASP A 604 -33.19 6.87 -14.13
N LYS A 605 -33.49 6.40 -15.35
CA LYS A 605 -34.23 7.19 -16.35
C LYS A 605 -35.66 7.48 -15.89
N GLU A 606 -36.35 6.51 -15.30
CA GLU A 606 -37.68 6.70 -14.72
C GLU A 606 -37.67 7.68 -13.55
N LYS A 607 -36.67 7.59 -12.67
CA LYS A 607 -36.47 8.52 -11.56
C LYS A 607 -36.22 9.94 -12.07
N ARG A 608 -35.39 10.09 -13.11
CA ARG A 608 -35.18 11.39 -13.78
C ARG A 608 -36.47 11.91 -14.40
N MET A 609 -37.24 11.07 -15.08
CA MET A 609 -38.53 11.45 -15.66
C MET A 609 -39.54 11.86 -14.59
N ARG A 610 -39.60 11.16 -13.45
CA ARG A 610 -40.45 11.51 -12.31
C ARG A 610 -40.08 12.87 -11.73
N ARG A 611 -38.79 13.10 -11.46
CA ARG A 611 -38.28 14.40 -11.01
C ARG A 611 -38.58 15.51 -12.00
N LEU A 612 -38.42 15.25 -13.30
CA LEU A 612 -38.75 16.24 -14.33
C LEU A 612 -40.25 16.59 -14.32
N LYS A 613 -41.13 15.60 -14.17
CA LYS A 613 -42.57 15.82 -14.01
C LYS A 613 -42.91 16.59 -12.74
N GLU A 614 -42.24 16.29 -11.63
CA GLU A 614 -42.40 17.02 -10.35
C GLU A 614 -41.96 18.49 -10.50
N ILE A 615 -40.76 18.73 -11.06
CA ILE A 615 -40.25 20.09 -11.31
C ILE A 615 -41.16 20.85 -12.27
N TRP A 616 -41.63 20.20 -13.34
CA TRP A 616 -42.55 20.80 -14.29
C TRP A 616 -43.88 21.17 -13.61
N THR A 617 -44.41 20.28 -12.77
CA THR A 617 -45.65 20.54 -12.01
C THR A 617 -45.46 21.68 -11.03
N ALA A 618 -44.34 21.72 -10.31
CA ALA A 618 -43.96 22.79 -9.38
C ALA A 618 -43.80 24.14 -10.10
N LYS A 619 -43.03 24.19 -11.20
CA LYS A 619 -42.89 25.41 -12.00
C LYS A 619 -44.19 25.85 -12.64
N SER A 620 -45.03 24.91 -13.06
CA SER A 620 -46.36 25.22 -13.60
C SER A 620 -47.28 25.76 -12.50
N SER A 621 -47.19 25.28 -11.25
CA SER A 621 -47.90 25.89 -10.12
C SER A 621 -47.36 27.28 -9.77
N GLU A 622 -46.03 27.47 -9.74
CA GLU A 622 -45.40 28.77 -9.51
C GLU A 622 -45.84 29.78 -10.59
N PHE A 623 -45.85 29.37 -11.86
CA PHE A 623 -46.35 30.21 -12.95
C PHE A 623 -47.83 30.56 -12.78
N ARG A 624 -48.68 29.57 -12.44
CA ARG A 624 -50.10 29.82 -12.19
C ARG A 624 -50.32 30.76 -11.01
N GLU A 625 -49.55 30.63 -9.95
CA GLU A 625 -49.62 31.50 -8.77
C GLU A 625 -49.12 32.92 -9.09
N ALA A 626 -48.02 33.06 -9.83
CA ALA A 626 -47.53 34.36 -10.28
C ALA A 626 -48.54 35.08 -11.18
N VAL A 627 -49.17 34.37 -12.13
CA VAL A 627 -50.24 34.92 -12.98
C VAL A 627 -51.46 35.31 -12.15
N ALA A 628 -51.87 34.47 -11.20
CA ALA A 628 -52.97 34.77 -10.30
C ALA A 628 -52.69 36.01 -9.43
N SER A 629 -51.48 36.14 -8.90
CA SER A 629 -51.04 37.27 -8.08
C SER A 629 -50.90 38.58 -8.87
N LEU A 630 -50.32 38.53 -10.08
CA LEU A 630 -50.04 39.72 -10.90
C LEU A 630 -51.27 40.20 -11.69
N LEU A 631 -51.97 39.29 -12.35
CA LEU A 631 -53.08 39.61 -13.26
C LEU A 631 -54.46 39.41 -12.62
N GLY A 632 -54.53 38.76 -11.44
CA GLY A 632 -55.80 38.49 -10.76
C GLY A 632 -56.58 37.31 -11.35
N PHE A 633 -55.96 36.48 -12.17
CA PHE A 633 -56.61 35.36 -12.86
C PHE A 633 -55.98 34.01 -12.53
N LYS A 634 -56.80 33.07 -12.06
CA LYS A 634 -56.40 31.67 -11.91
C LYS A 634 -56.62 30.92 -13.22
N LEU A 635 -55.54 30.35 -13.75
CA LEU A 635 -55.54 29.55 -14.97
C LEU A 635 -55.57 28.06 -14.62
N ASP A 636 -56.55 27.30 -15.11
CA ASP A 636 -56.63 25.86 -15.00
C ASP A 636 -56.57 25.23 -16.40
N PHE A 637 -55.51 24.48 -16.67
CA PHE A 637 -55.31 23.77 -17.94
C PHE A 637 -56.13 22.47 -17.93
N LEU A 638 -57.10 22.37 -18.85
CA LEU A 638 -57.93 21.19 -19.01
C LEU A 638 -57.23 20.14 -19.89
N PRO A 639 -57.52 18.85 -19.73
CA PRO A 639 -56.90 17.78 -20.52
C PRO A 639 -57.20 17.84 -22.03
N ASN A 640 -58.22 18.60 -22.43
CA ASN A 640 -58.56 18.86 -23.83
C ASN A 640 -57.78 20.04 -24.44
N GLY A 641 -56.73 20.54 -23.76
CA GLY A 641 -55.91 21.67 -24.23
C GLY A 641 -56.54 23.05 -24.03
N ARG A 642 -57.77 23.14 -23.52
CA ARG A 642 -58.44 24.40 -23.22
C ARG A 642 -57.96 24.98 -21.89
N VAL A 643 -57.94 26.31 -21.79
CA VAL A 643 -57.55 27.02 -20.58
C VAL A 643 -58.80 27.60 -19.93
N ARG A 644 -59.12 27.15 -18.72
CA ARG A 644 -60.17 27.73 -17.89
C ARG A 644 -59.56 28.89 -17.09
N VAL A 645 -60.15 30.06 -17.21
CA VAL A 645 -59.71 31.30 -16.58
C VAL A 645 -60.77 31.72 -15.58
N THR A 646 -60.39 31.82 -14.32
CA THR A 646 -61.28 32.23 -13.23
C THR A 646 -60.72 33.50 -12.60
N SER A 647 -61.51 34.57 -12.52
CA SER A 647 -61.06 35.79 -11.84
C SER A 647 -61.02 35.55 -10.33
N MET A 648 -59.94 36.00 -9.66
CA MET A 648 -59.83 35.96 -8.20
C MET A 648 -60.76 36.96 -7.50
N PHE A 649 -61.17 38.02 -8.21
CA PHE A 649 -61.98 39.10 -7.65
C PHE A 649 -63.49 38.89 -7.87
N HIS A 650 -63.86 37.95 -8.75
CA HIS A 650 -65.26 37.60 -8.98
C HIS A 650 -65.81 36.79 -7.80
N LEU A 651 -66.59 37.44 -6.93
CA LEU A 651 -67.32 36.87 -5.79
C LEU A 651 -66.59 35.69 -5.12
N SER A 652 -65.43 35.98 -4.52
CA SER A 652 -64.79 35.07 -3.59
C SER A 652 -65.81 34.67 -2.51
N SER A 653 -65.99 33.36 -2.29
CA SER A 653 -66.87 32.77 -1.27
C SER A 653 -66.63 33.33 0.15
N ALA A 654 -65.53 34.05 0.36
CA ALA A 654 -65.21 34.72 1.62
C ALA A 654 -65.99 36.02 1.89
N TYR A 655 -66.69 36.61 0.90
CA TYR A 655 -67.29 37.96 1.04
C TYR A 655 -68.78 38.06 0.71
N ARG A 656 -69.51 36.94 0.65
CA ARG A 656 -70.99 36.99 0.69
C ARG A 656 -71.44 37.00 2.16
N HIS A 657 -71.81 38.18 2.66
CA HIS A 657 -72.67 38.23 3.83
C HIS A 657 -74.04 37.65 3.45
N GLY A 658 -74.40 36.52 4.07
CA GLY A 658 -75.75 35.95 4.03
C GLY A 658 -75.90 34.73 3.10
N ASP A 659 -75.46 33.56 3.56
CA ASP A 659 -76.31 32.37 3.63
C ASP A 659 -75.61 31.33 4.52
N SER A 660 -76.23 30.93 5.64
CA SER A 660 -75.61 30.08 6.67
C SER A 660 -75.85 28.57 6.45
N ASP A 661 -76.43 28.16 5.33
CA ASP A 661 -76.92 26.78 5.14
C ASP A 661 -76.32 26.02 3.93
N ALA A 662 -75.16 26.43 3.40
CA ALA A 662 -74.43 25.61 2.43
C ALA A 662 -73.54 24.59 3.14
N ALA A 663 -73.93 23.32 3.07
CA ALA A 663 -73.26 22.18 3.70
C ALA A 663 -71.74 22.15 3.42
N SER A 664 -70.97 22.26 4.51
CA SER A 664 -69.52 22.19 4.51
C SER A 664 -69.05 20.73 4.40
N ASP A 665 -68.98 20.21 3.18
CA ASP A 665 -68.26 18.95 2.92
C ASP A 665 -67.13 19.17 1.91
N SER A 666 -66.10 19.90 2.34
CA SER A 666 -64.78 19.89 1.71
C SER A 666 -63.74 20.52 2.63
N GLY A 667 -62.72 19.74 2.96
CA GLY A 667 -61.69 20.08 3.95
C GLY A 667 -60.85 21.31 3.61
N PRO A 668 -60.02 21.75 4.58
CA PRO A 668 -59.24 22.99 4.48
C PRO A 668 -58.19 22.85 3.37
N GLY A 669 -58.51 23.40 2.20
CA GLY A 669 -57.66 23.33 1.00
C GLY A 669 -58.44 23.31 -0.32
N SER A 670 -59.74 23.04 -0.31
CA SER A 670 -60.57 23.04 -1.52
C SER A 670 -61.53 24.23 -1.53
N MET A 671 -61.12 25.32 -2.20
CA MET A 671 -62.05 26.41 -2.57
C MET A 671 -63.07 25.83 -3.55
N GLY A 672 -64.37 26.01 -3.22
CA GLY A 672 -65.51 25.40 -3.91
C GLY A 672 -65.47 25.48 -5.44
N ASN A 673 -66.17 24.54 -6.07
CA ASN A 673 -66.22 24.33 -7.51
C ASN A 673 -66.48 25.64 -8.29
N GLY A 674 -65.41 26.28 -8.78
CA GLY A 674 -65.44 27.44 -9.70
C GLY A 674 -65.92 27.08 -11.12
N GLU A 675 -66.81 26.10 -11.24
CA GLU A 675 -67.28 25.59 -12.52
C GLU A 675 -68.25 26.55 -13.21
N GLU A 676 -69.01 27.35 -12.47
CA GLU A 676 -70.08 28.20 -13.03
C GLU A 676 -69.65 29.64 -13.36
N ASN A 677 -68.50 30.09 -12.84
CA ASN A 677 -68.02 31.47 -12.96
C ASN A 677 -66.62 31.55 -13.60
N SER A 678 -66.40 30.82 -14.70
CA SER A 678 -65.12 30.78 -15.39
C SER A 678 -65.27 30.95 -16.91
N ILE A 679 -64.19 31.38 -17.55
CA ILE A 679 -64.12 31.59 -18.99
C ILE A 679 -63.18 30.53 -19.56
N VAL A 680 -63.67 29.67 -20.44
CA VAL A 680 -62.89 28.64 -21.10
C VAL A 680 -62.42 29.16 -22.45
N PHE A 681 -61.11 29.35 -22.60
CA PHE A 681 -60.46 29.68 -23.86
C PHE A 681 -59.98 28.42 -24.56
N ASP A 682 -60.34 28.30 -25.83
CA ASP A 682 -59.84 27.29 -26.74
C ASP A 682 -58.76 27.94 -27.63
N GLY A 683 -57.49 27.67 -27.33
CA GLY A 683 -56.34 28.25 -28.03
C GLY A 683 -56.16 27.73 -29.45
N GLU A 684 -56.68 26.54 -29.79
CA GLU A 684 -56.56 25.96 -31.12
C GLU A 684 -57.60 26.54 -32.09
N ASN A 685 -58.82 26.73 -31.60
CA ASN A 685 -59.92 27.30 -32.40
C ASN A 685 -60.06 28.82 -32.24
N GLY A 686 -59.30 29.44 -31.32
CA GLY A 686 -59.42 30.86 -30.97
C GLY A 686 -60.80 31.24 -30.42
N THR A 687 -61.53 30.28 -29.84
CA THR A 687 -62.90 30.50 -29.35
C THR A 687 -62.93 30.68 -27.83
N MET A 688 -63.82 31.55 -27.36
CA MET A 688 -64.04 31.81 -25.94
C MET A 688 -65.46 31.36 -25.57
N LYS A 689 -65.60 30.54 -24.52
CA LYS A 689 -66.89 30.10 -23.99
C LYS A 689 -66.98 30.43 -22.51
N ILE A 690 -68.09 31.03 -22.09
CA ILE A 690 -68.37 31.33 -20.69
C ILE A 690 -69.02 30.08 -20.07
N SER A 691 -68.49 29.62 -18.94
CA SER A 691 -69.12 28.52 -18.19
C SER A 691 -70.41 29.03 -17.51
N GLY A 692 -71.41 28.15 -17.34
CA GLY A 692 -72.75 28.52 -16.85
C GLY A 692 -73.76 28.94 -17.94
N GLY A 693 -73.34 29.08 -19.20
CA GLY A 693 -74.23 29.39 -20.33
C GLY A 693 -74.60 30.88 -20.48
N PRO A 694 -75.30 31.28 -21.56
CA PRO A 694 -75.51 32.68 -21.92
C PRO A 694 -76.44 33.45 -20.96
N ASN A 695 -77.19 32.73 -20.12
CA ASN A 695 -78.09 33.28 -19.11
C ASN A 695 -77.51 33.17 -17.68
N SER A 696 -76.24 32.77 -17.52
CA SER A 696 -75.57 32.81 -16.22
C SER A 696 -75.46 34.25 -15.73
N LEU A 697 -75.59 34.47 -14.41
CA LEU A 697 -75.41 35.78 -13.78
C LEU A 697 -74.03 36.38 -14.14
N PHE A 698 -72.99 35.53 -14.14
CA PHE A 698 -71.64 35.90 -14.56
C PHE A 698 -71.61 36.33 -16.04
N ALA A 699 -72.26 35.58 -16.92
CA ALA A 699 -72.30 35.89 -18.35
C ALA A 699 -73.06 37.20 -18.65
N MET A 700 -74.12 37.50 -17.88
CA MET A 700 -74.88 38.75 -18.01
C MET A 700 -74.09 39.96 -17.53
N GLU A 701 -73.33 39.82 -16.45
CA GLU A 701 -72.51 40.89 -15.87
C GLU A 701 -71.36 41.31 -16.78
N ILE A 702 -70.68 40.35 -17.41
CA ILE A 702 -69.56 40.62 -18.33
C ILE A 702 -69.99 40.86 -19.78
N LYS A 703 -71.27 40.66 -20.11
CA LYS A 703 -71.83 40.87 -21.46
C LYS A 703 -71.51 42.25 -22.08
N PRO A 704 -71.68 43.39 -21.39
CA PRO A 704 -71.30 44.68 -21.96
C PRO A 704 -69.80 44.80 -22.23
N LEU A 705 -68.95 44.23 -21.37
CA LEU A 705 -67.51 44.20 -21.55
C LEU A 705 -67.09 43.33 -22.74
N ILE A 706 -67.76 42.18 -22.95
CA ILE A 706 -67.53 41.29 -24.10
C ILE A 706 -67.90 42.02 -25.40
N LYS A 707 -69.07 42.67 -25.45
CA LYS A 707 -69.50 43.41 -26.65
C LYS A 707 -68.48 44.48 -27.03
N PHE A 708 -68.04 45.29 -26.07
CA PHE A 708 -67.12 46.38 -26.34
C PHE A 708 -65.69 45.91 -26.65
N TRP A 709 -65.12 44.99 -25.87
CA TRP A 709 -63.71 44.62 -26.01
C TRP A 709 -63.47 43.42 -26.94
N VAL A 710 -64.37 42.44 -26.96
CA VAL A 710 -64.20 41.21 -27.75
C VAL A 710 -64.90 41.30 -29.11
N GLU A 711 -66.14 41.80 -29.18
CA GLU A 711 -66.88 41.89 -30.46
C GLU A 711 -66.44 43.10 -31.30
N GLU A 712 -66.34 44.30 -30.71
CA GLU A 712 -65.98 45.52 -31.44
C GLU A 712 -64.46 45.66 -31.64
N ARG A 713 -63.66 45.47 -30.58
CA ARG A 713 -62.20 45.73 -30.59
C ARG A 713 -61.33 44.49 -30.82
N LYS A 714 -61.88 43.28 -30.64
CA LYS A 714 -61.16 42.00 -30.76
C LYS A 714 -59.90 41.89 -29.88
N ASP A 715 -59.92 42.47 -28.69
CA ASP A 715 -58.77 42.52 -27.78
C ASP A 715 -59.09 41.87 -26.42
N ILE A 716 -58.65 40.61 -26.27
CA ILE A 716 -58.90 39.78 -25.08
C ILE A 716 -58.09 40.27 -23.86
N PRO A 717 -56.81 40.64 -23.97
CA PRO A 717 -56.08 41.27 -22.87
C PRO A 717 -56.79 42.50 -22.28
N CYS A 718 -57.28 43.42 -23.12
CA CYS A 718 -58.02 44.60 -22.65
C CYS A 718 -59.36 44.22 -22.00
N PHE A 719 -60.06 43.22 -22.54
CA PHE A 719 -61.26 42.65 -21.92
C PHE A 719 -60.99 42.12 -20.51
N LEU A 720 -59.95 41.28 -20.34
CA LEU A 720 -59.59 40.71 -19.04
C LEU A 720 -59.17 41.79 -18.05
N ALA A 721 -58.40 42.81 -18.49
CA ALA A 721 -58.01 43.92 -17.64
C ALA A 721 -59.22 44.76 -17.17
N ALA A 722 -60.14 45.10 -18.07
CA ALA A 722 -61.35 45.84 -17.73
C ALA A 722 -62.27 45.04 -16.79
N MET A 723 -62.36 43.72 -17.00
CA MET A 723 -63.10 42.81 -16.13
C MET A 723 -62.46 42.70 -14.74
N THR A 724 -61.13 42.69 -14.65
CA THR A 724 -60.42 42.72 -13.35
C THR A 724 -60.72 44.01 -12.58
N LEU A 725 -60.72 45.17 -13.25
CA LEU A 725 -61.07 46.44 -12.62
C LEU A 725 -62.52 46.47 -12.14
N ASP A 726 -63.47 46.08 -12.99
CA ASP A 726 -64.90 46.05 -12.64
C ASP A 726 -65.18 45.09 -11.46
N PHE A 727 -64.55 43.92 -11.43
CA PHE A 727 -64.67 43.01 -10.29
C PHE A 727 -63.94 43.51 -9.05
N TYR A 728 -62.78 44.15 -9.19
CA TYR A 728 -62.06 44.74 -8.06
C TYR A 728 -62.88 45.85 -7.38
N ASP A 729 -63.49 46.74 -8.16
CA ASP A 729 -64.35 47.84 -7.66
C ASP A 729 -65.57 47.31 -6.91
N LYS A 730 -66.08 46.13 -7.30
CA LYS A 730 -67.17 45.43 -6.62
C LYS A 730 -66.74 44.70 -5.34
N THR A 731 -65.44 44.53 -5.09
CA THR A 731 -64.94 43.94 -3.83
C THR A 731 -64.80 44.99 -2.73
N THR A 732 -64.98 44.57 -1.46
CA THR A 732 -64.83 45.43 -0.27
C THR A 732 -63.43 46.03 -0.08
N ARG A 733 -62.44 45.66 -0.92
CA ARG A 733 -61.08 46.20 -0.89
C ARG A 733 -60.99 47.58 -1.52
N ALA A 734 -61.81 47.86 -2.54
CA ALA A 734 -61.94 49.18 -3.14
C ALA A 734 -62.64 50.19 -2.21
N ALA A 735 -63.53 49.72 -1.32
CA ALA A 735 -64.25 50.56 -0.35
C ALA A 735 -63.43 50.92 0.91
N ARG A 736 -62.19 50.41 1.06
CA ARG A 736 -61.30 50.68 2.22
C ARG A 736 -60.11 51.60 1.89
N MET A 737 -59.88 51.90 0.62
CA MET A 737 -59.07 53.04 0.18
C MET A 737 -59.98 54.27 0.07
#